data_AF-A0A1W9UTA5-F1
#
_entry.id   AF-A0A1W9UTA5-F1
#
_cell.length_a   1.000
_cell.length_b   1.000
_cell.length_c   1.000
_cell.angle_alpha   90.00
_cell.angle_beta   90.00
_cell.angle_gamma   90.00
#
_symmetry.space_group_name_H-M   'P 1'
#
loop_
_entity.id
_entity.type
_entity.pdbx_description
1 polymer ?
#
loop_
_entity_poly.entity_id
_entity_poly.type
_entity_poly.pdbx_seq_one_letter_code
_entity_poly.pdbx_strand_id
1 'polypeptide(L)'
;MKRWRGQGLVEFALLIPVLLLVILGIVETALVIQGIITVQHAARTAARFAVSYRPLQGACQDQDRDGHIADGIGTDDDTDDYPAPYPICPNNSSPPDYVTPSNPNLAESDSAYYARRAALIKRAARDAATGLRIDDSYLDDFTLADWENKVSYTQEPGFFGVVVRGFESFTGNAIENSPGIEGMPVQVVVVHNVPILDPFYQAISPYVMVSGDTQMINEGVQVGVSDMEMPYFDTNPIWGEPDATPENTPISTPGTPEATPTLEPSAYSIELDIEEATNTLPDERGHDFIATVTDQSGNPISGVWVNFYTDRGGFGYSGVEPRDIEVQTDAQGQALVTLYGNEPGTASLQAWLDYNGDDTLDDIEPHDTATKTWIVTGPYIVVSEHEVIPLDYVYVDVMDHDPISNSHRLLWCVLTGTETSAVVQDPVNVDSVTGDAANIGFEIPVGSYGSYQIESHWNGGDCGATDLVAHSGAISVTIVPPDLNITSISWPAEYGDELPGGVDIPFTIVVSNSSAAPVVNTYFDIDYYLDPNFPPPFQEDNNISGPYTLTVACTADSTPYGDRFDDGSVAGKWTSTGVPSSVSGNVSETSAGYLRINAYGSSTWGSSDNMYYVYQSISGDFDARLRVISGPSNRSYSKAGLMVRNSTATNSRYVALMRTHCCGLQFAYRETDGGDAATSTGYVSPLATLVCLRRCGCALSALVIRSTITILRRRTLGRVIGRTAPVKW
;
A
#
# COMPACT_ATOMS: atom_id res chain seq x y z
N MET A 1 0.75 -86.13 1.32
CA MET A 1 -0.04 -85.09 0.63
C MET A 1 -0.07 -83.84 1.52
N LYS A 2 0.79 -82.85 1.25
CA LYS A 2 0.83 -81.60 2.05
C LYS A 2 -0.10 -80.57 1.38
N ARG A 3 -1.09 -80.08 2.13
CA ARG A 3 -2.12 -79.12 1.70
C ARG A 3 -1.51 -77.73 1.52
N TRP A 4 -1.29 -77.31 0.27
CA TRP A 4 -0.80 -75.98 -0.13
C TRP A 4 -1.94 -75.05 -0.61
N ARG A 5 -3.08 -75.02 0.09
CA ARG A 5 -4.25 -74.21 -0.34
C ARG A 5 -4.87 -73.31 0.73
N GLY A 6 -4.14 -73.00 1.81
CA GLY A 6 -4.66 -72.13 2.87
C GLY A 6 -3.69 -71.09 3.44
N GLN A 7 -2.39 -71.18 3.13
CA GLN A 7 -1.38 -70.34 3.80
C GLN A 7 -1.50 -68.85 3.44
N GLY A 8 -1.65 -68.51 2.15
CA GLY A 8 -1.83 -67.11 1.74
C GLY A 8 -3.13 -66.47 2.27
N LEU A 9 -4.17 -67.27 2.49
CA LEU A 9 -5.45 -66.80 3.05
C LEU A 9 -5.33 -66.53 4.56
N VAL A 10 -4.49 -67.31 5.26
CA VAL A 10 -4.18 -67.08 6.69
C VAL A 10 -3.24 -65.88 6.88
N GLU A 11 -2.21 -65.74 6.04
CA GLU A 11 -1.32 -64.57 6.07
C GLU A 11 -2.10 -63.28 5.73
N PHE A 12 -2.98 -63.31 4.73
CA PHE A 12 -3.86 -62.19 4.41
C PHE A 12 -4.84 -61.86 5.55
N ALA A 13 -5.44 -62.88 6.18
CA ALA A 13 -6.33 -62.68 7.32
C ALA A 13 -5.62 -62.11 8.57
N LEU A 14 -4.32 -62.37 8.74
CA LEU A 14 -3.49 -61.79 9.81
C LEU A 14 -2.97 -60.40 9.47
N LEU A 15 -2.72 -60.09 8.19
CA LEU A 15 -2.23 -58.79 7.75
C LEU A 15 -3.33 -57.73 7.62
N ILE A 16 -4.57 -58.11 7.27
CA ILE A 16 -5.68 -57.15 7.11
C ILE A 16 -5.90 -56.30 8.38
N PRO A 17 -5.99 -56.87 9.60
CA PRO A 17 -6.20 -56.06 10.80
C PRO A 17 -5.05 -55.09 11.07
N VAL A 18 -3.80 -55.50 10.79
CA VAL A 18 -2.62 -54.64 10.96
C VAL A 18 -2.62 -53.52 9.93
N LEU A 19 -2.92 -53.83 8.66
CA LEU A 19 -3.03 -52.84 7.60
C LEU A 19 -4.15 -51.84 7.86
N LEU A 20 -5.31 -52.30 8.35
CA LEU A 20 -6.42 -51.43 8.72
C LEU A 20 -6.04 -50.50 9.89
N LEU A 21 -5.36 -51.00 10.92
CA LEU A 21 -4.86 -50.15 12.01
C LEU A 21 -3.90 -49.07 11.51
N VAL A 22 -3.00 -49.40 10.57
CA VAL A 22 -2.07 -48.44 9.97
C VAL A 22 -2.82 -47.39 9.16
N ILE A 23 -3.74 -47.78 8.29
CA ILE A 23 -4.52 -46.84 7.45
C ILE A 23 -5.38 -45.93 8.32
N LEU A 24 -6.09 -46.48 9.31
CA LEU A 24 -6.88 -45.69 10.26
C LEU A 24 -5.98 -44.73 11.05
N GLY A 25 -4.80 -45.18 11.48
CA GLY A 25 -3.84 -44.33 12.18
C GLY A 25 -3.33 -43.16 11.33
N ILE A 26 -3.13 -43.36 10.02
CA ILE A 26 -2.78 -42.29 9.08
C ILE A 26 -3.91 -41.27 8.97
N VAL A 27 -5.17 -41.73 8.88
CA VAL A 27 -6.34 -40.86 8.80
C VAL A 27 -6.50 -40.03 10.08
N GLU A 28 -6.39 -40.64 11.26
CA GLU A 28 -6.46 -39.93 12.54
C GLU A 28 -5.32 -38.92 12.69
N THR A 29 -4.10 -39.28 12.27
CA THR A 29 -2.95 -38.36 12.29
C THR A 29 -3.17 -37.17 11.36
N ALA A 30 -3.77 -37.38 10.18
CA ALA A 30 -4.10 -36.30 9.26
C ALA A 30 -5.12 -35.32 9.86
N LEU A 31 -6.14 -35.82 10.58
CA LEU A 31 -7.12 -34.98 11.28
C LEU A 31 -6.48 -34.16 12.42
N VAL A 32 -5.52 -34.75 13.15
CA VAL A 32 -4.76 -34.03 14.19
C VAL A 32 -3.91 -32.93 13.57
N ILE A 33 -3.21 -33.20 12.47
CA ILE A 33 -2.41 -32.20 11.74
C ILE A 33 -3.31 -31.06 11.22
N GLN A 34 -4.47 -31.39 10.66
CA GLN A 34 -5.47 -30.39 10.27
C GLN A 34 -5.88 -29.54 11.49
N GLY A 35 -6.16 -30.17 12.63
CA GLY A 35 -6.44 -29.50 13.90
C GLY A 35 -5.38 -28.47 14.28
N ILE A 36 -4.10 -28.88 14.29
CA ILE A 36 -2.97 -28.01 14.66
C ILE A 36 -2.88 -26.79 13.73
N ILE A 37 -2.94 -27.01 12.41
CA ILE A 37 -2.78 -25.93 11.42
C ILE A 37 -3.98 -24.97 11.50
N THR A 38 -5.20 -25.51 11.58
CA THR A 38 -6.42 -24.70 11.58
C THR A 38 -6.56 -23.90 12.87
N VAL A 39 -6.23 -24.47 14.04
CA VAL A 39 -6.27 -23.72 15.31
C VAL A 39 -5.23 -22.60 15.34
N GLN A 40 -4.02 -22.82 14.80
CA GLN A 40 -3.01 -21.77 14.68
C GLN A 40 -3.44 -20.66 13.70
N HIS A 41 -4.09 -21.04 12.60
CA HIS A 41 -4.67 -20.07 11.66
C HIS A 41 -5.79 -19.26 12.31
N ALA A 42 -6.69 -19.92 13.05
CA ALA A 42 -7.77 -19.28 13.79
C ALA A 42 -7.26 -18.24 14.80
N ALA A 43 -6.21 -18.58 15.58
CA ALA A 43 -5.57 -17.65 16.49
C ALA A 43 -5.03 -16.41 15.76
N ARG A 44 -4.28 -16.60 14.66
CA ARG A 44 -3.73 -15.52 13.82
C ARG A 44 -4.80 -14.61 13.24
N THR A 45 -5.87 -15.18 12.70
CA THR A 45 -6.97 -14.40 12.11
C THR A 45 -7.71 -13.60 13.17
N ALA A 46 -7.98 -14.20 14.33
CA ALA A 46 -8.64 -13.51 15.43
C ALA A 46 -7.78 -12.39 16.04
N ALA A 47 -6.47 -12.57 16.17
CA ALA A 47 -5.60 -11.49 16.64
C ALA A 47 -5.49 -10.36 15.61
N ARG A 48 -5.41 -10.67 14.30
CA ARG A 48 -5.49 -9.64 13.26
C ARG A 48 -6.79 -8.84 13.36
N PHE A 49 -7.91 -9.55 13.51
CA PHE A 49 -9.23 -8.93 13.69
C PHE A 49 -9.29 -8.06 14.96
N ALA A 50 -8.72 -8.53 16.08
CA ALA A 50 -8.65 -7.79 17.33
C ALA A 50 -7.88 -6.46 17.18
N VAL A 51 -6.82 -6.48 16.38
CA VAL A 51 -5.96 -5.33 16.11
C VAL A 51 -6.63 -4.35 15.15
N SER A 52 -7.18 -4.82 14.03
CA SER A 52 -7.66 -3.96 12.95
C SER A 52 -9.10 -3.49 13.10
N TYR A 53 -9.96 -4.23 13.82
CA TYR A 53 -11.39 -3.97 13.86
C TYR A 53 -11.87 -3.41 15.21
N ARG A 54 -12.10 -2.09 15.26
CA ARG A 54 -12.57 -1.36 16.45
C ARG A 54 -13.91 -0.66 16.16
N PRO A 55 -15.05 -1.27 16.51
CA PRO A 55 -16.32 -0.56 16.41
C PRO A 55 -16.35 0.59 17.42
N LEU A 56 -17.04 1.69 17.08
CA LEU A 56 -17.30 2.77 18.02
C LEU A 56 -18.08 2.22 19.23
N GLN A 57 -17.73 2.71 20.43
CA GLN A 57 -18.47 2.41 21.66
C GLN A 57 -19.91 2.91 21.49
N GLY A 58 -20.89 2.06 21.76
CA GLY A 58 -22.30 2.36 21.54
C GLY A 58 -22.86 2.08 20.13
N ALA A 59 -22.03 1.73 19.14
CA ALA A 59 -22.52 1.48 17.77
C ALA A 59 -23.05 0.04 17.58
N CYS A 60 -24.26 -0.07 17.01
CA CYS A 60 -24.84 -1.32 16.51
C CYS A 60 -24.19 -1.75 15.17
N GLN A 61 -24.07 -3.06 14.96
CA GLN A 61 -23.71 -3.63 13.65
C GLN A 61 -24.97 -4.18 12.98
N ASP A 62 -25.10 -3.88 11.69
CA ASP A 62 -26.01 -4.57 10.76
C ASP A 62 -25.48 -6.01 10.57
N GLN A 63 -26.28 -7.00 11.01
CA GLN A 63 -25.85 -8.39 11.14
C GLN A 63 -26.07 -9.22 9.86
N ASP A 64 -26.95 -8.81 8.96
CA ASP A 64 -27.23 -9.53 7.70
C ASP A 64 -26.73 -8.80 6.45
N ARG A 65 -26.18 -7.58 6.61
CA ARG A 65 -25.62 -6.72 5.55
C ARG A 65 -26.68 -6.28 4.54
N ASP A 66 -27.93 -6.19 4.96
CA ASP A 66 -29.03 -5.72 4.12
C ASP A 66 -29.04 -4.19 3.96
N GLY A 67 -28.26 -3.46 4.77
CA GLY A 67 -28.19 -2.01 4.78
C GLY A 67 -29.15 -1.34 5.77
N HIS A 68 -29.83 -2.10 6.63
CA HIS A 68 -30.78 -1.64 7.63
C HIS A 68 -30.28 -1.95 9.06
N ILE A 69 -29.89 -0.89 9.77
CA ILE A 69 -29.38 -0.95 11.15
C ILE A 69 -30.48 -1.19 12.21
N ALA A 70 -31.72 -1.50 11.81
CA ALA A 70 -32.84 -1.66 12.73
C ALA A 70 -33.98 -2.54 12.20
N ASP A 71 -33.93 -3.84 12.45
CA ASP A 71 -35.14 -4.63 12.67
C ASP A 71 -34.86 -6.00 13.33
N GLY A 72 -35.12 -6.04 14.64
CA GLY A 72 -36.02 -7.11 15.05
C GLY A 72 -37.39 -6.80 14.44
N ILE A 73 -37.69 -7.39 13.28
CA ILE A 73 -39.01 -7.77 12.72
C ILE A 73 -38.79 -8.12 11.23
N GLY A 74 -38.80 -9.42 10.94
CA GLY A 74 -39.16 -9.90 9.62
C GLY A 74 -40.54 -9.36 9.25
N THR A 75 -40.79 -9.14 7.97
CA THR A 75 -42.08 -8.66 7.45
C THR A 75 -43.25 -9.64 7.63
N ASP A 76 -43.10 -10.69 8.45
CA ASP A 76 -44.16 -11.61 8.82
C ASP A 76 -44.45 -11.58 10.34
N ASP A 77 -45.73 -11.35 10.60
CA ASP A 77 -46.42 -11.54 11.86
C ASP A 77 -46.46 -13.05 12.17
N ASP A 78 -45.34 -13.61 12.65
CA ASP A 78 -45.35 -14.88 13.37
C ASP A 78 -44.53 -14.78 14.66
N THR A 79 -45.27 -14.61 15.76
CA THR A 79 -44.79 -14.76 17.12
C THR A 79 -44.52 -16.25 17.40
N ASP A 80 -43.32 -16.73 17.06
CA ASP A 80 -42.63 -17.88 17.69
C ASP A 80 -41.53 -18.38 16.72
N ASP A 81 -40.32 -17.81 16.74
CA ASP A 81 -39.09 -18.63 16.76
C ASP A 81 -37.77 -17.83 16.90
N TYR A 82 -36.95 -18.29 17.85
CA TYR A 82 -35.54 -18.03 18.14
C TYR A 82 -35.08 -16.72 18.85
N PRO A 83 -34.38 -16.85 20.01
CA PRO A 83 -33.70 -15.74 20.66
C PRO A 83 -32.50 -15.30 19.81
N ALA A 84 -32.43 -14.02 19.47
CA ALA A 84 -31.31 -13.42 18.74
C ALA A 84 -29.98 -13.67 19.47
N PRO A 85 -29.03 -14.44 18.91
CA PRO A 85 -27.73 -14.62 19.54
C PRO A 85 -26.77 -13.55 19.04
N TYR A 86 -26.69 -12.47 19.82
CA TYR A 86 -25.53 -11.63 20.17
C TYR A 86 -24.52 -11.20 19.05
N PRO A 87 -23.95 -9.97 19.12
CA PRO A 87 -24.06 -9.01 20.22
C PRO A 87 -25.26 -8.08 20.14
N ILE A 88 -26.08 -8.14 21.18
CA ILE A 88 -27.23 -7.25 21.41
C ILE A 88 -26.72 -5.81 21.46
N CYS A 89 -27.40 -4.90 20.76
CA CYS A 89 -27.17 -3.46 20.89
C CYS A 89 -27.24 -3.03 22.37
N PRO A 90 -26.46 -2.04 22.82
CA PRO A 90 -26.39 -1.63 24.23
C PRO A 90 -27.71 -1.25 24.92
N ASN A 91 -28.83 -1.13 24.19
CA ASN A 91 -30.12 -0.71 24.70
C ASN A 91 -31.22 -1.74 24.45
N ASN A 92 -31.63 -2.48 25.49
CA ASN A 92 -32.82 -3.35 25.43
C ASN A 92 -34.16 -2.59 25.52
N SER A 93 -34.16 -1.26 25.48
CA SER A 93 -35.37 -0.49 25.37
C SER A 93 -35.92 -0.68 23.97
N SER A 94 -37.13 -1.24 23.86
CA SER A 94 -37.85 -1.33 22.59
C SER A 94 -38.70 -0.06 22.45
N PRO A 95 -38.53 0.75 21.39
CA PRO A 95 -37.58 0.61 20.28
C PRO A 95 -36.14 1.06 20.64
N PRO A 96 -35.09 0.58 19.93
CA PRO A 96 -33.70 0.91 20.23
C PRO A 96 -33.47 2.43 20.10
N ASP A 97 -33.33 3.11 21.24
CA ASP A 97 -33.09 4.55 21.32
C ASP A 97 -31.65 4.86 20.87
N TYR A 98 -31.49 5.44 19.68
CA TYR A 98 -30.22 6.06 19.27
C TYR A 98 -29.80 7.13 20.27
N VAL A 99 -28.49 7.31 20.48
CA VAL A 99 -27.94 8.42 21.26
C VAL A 99 -28.36 9.73 20.59
N THR A 100 -29.35 10.39 21.16
CA THR A 100 -29.80 11.73 20.77
C THR A 100 -29.35 12.73 21.82
N PRO A 101 -29.26 14.04 21.49
CA PRO A 101 -29.01 15.09 22.49
C PRO A 101 -29.99 15.08 23.67
N SER A 102 -31.15 14.43 23.50
CA SER A 102 -32.20 14.25 24.50
C SER A 102 -32.05 13.02 25.41
N ASN A 103 -31.17 12.06 25.11
CA ASN A 103 -30.95 10.88 25.95
C ASN A 103 -29.44 10.55 26.13
N PRO A 104 -28.71 11.35 26.93
CA PRO A 104 -27.26 11.21 27.09
C PRO A 104 -26.82 10.05 28.02
N ASN A 105 -27.75 9.32 28.64
CA ASN A 105 -27.45 8.29 29.65
C ASN A 105 -27.41 6.85 29.09
N LEU A 106 -27.38 6.67 27.77
CA LEU A 106 -27.27 5.38 27.08
C LEU A 106 -25.85 5.12 26.54
N ALA A 107 -24.81 5.57 27.24
CA ALA A 107 -23.43 5.24 26.91
C ALA A 107 -23.11 3.80 27.36
N GLU A 108 -22.69 2.93 26.43
CA GLU A 108 -22.13 1.62 26.72
C GLU A 108 -20.95 1.79 27.71
N SER A 109 -20.94 1.07 28.84
CA SER A 109 -19.79 1.14 29.76
C SER A 109 -18.55 0.50 29.15
N ASP A 110 -17.34 0.93 29.55
CA ASP A 110 -16.08 0.38 29.02
C ASP A 110 -15.99 -1.14 29.21
N SER A 111 -16.50 -1.65 30.34
CA SER A 111 -16.57 -3.09 30.60
C SER A 111 -17.50 -3.83 29.63
N ALA A 112 -18.63 -3.23 29.27
CA ALA A 112 -19.58 -3.81 28.31
C ALA A 112 -19.01 -3.76 26.89
N TYR A 113 -18.33 -2.66 26.54
CA TYR A 113 -17.61 -2.50 25.29
C TYR A 113 -16.51 -3.55 25.11
N TYR A 114 -15.65 -3.74 26.12
CA TYR A 114 -14.59 -4.74 26.07
C TYR A 114 -15.13 -6.17 26.00
N ALA A 115 -16.18 -6.50 26.75
CA ALA A 115 -16.82 -7.81 26.67
C ALA A 115 -17.40 -8.09 25.27
N ARG A 116 -18.08 -7.11 24.68
CA ARG A 116 -18.60 -7.20 23.30
C ARG A 116 -17.49 -7.38 22.28
N ARG A 117 -16.39 -6.63 22.41
CA ARG A 117 -15.23 -6.78 21.52
C ARG A 117 -14.56 -8.14 21.67
N ALA A 118 -14.41 -8.64 22.88
CA ALA A 118 -13.88 -9.98 23.12
C ALA A 118 -14.75 -11.05 22.44
N ALA A 119 -16.08 -10.98 22.56
CA ALA A 119 -16.99 -11.89 21.86
C ALA A 119 -16.85 -11.86 20.33
N LEU A 120 -16.71 -10.67 19.73
CA LEU A 120 -16.46 -10.55 18.28
C LEU A 120 -15.15 -11.22 17.85
N ILE A 121 -14.09 -11.06 18.65
CA ILE A 121 -12.79 -11.70 18.40
C ILE A 121 -12.90 -13.23 18.51
N LYS A 122 -13.61 -13.73 19.52
CA LYS A 122 -13.87 -15.18 19.69
C LYS A 122 -14.61 -15.76 18.47
N ARG A 123 -15.60 -15.03 17.93
CA ARG A 123 -16.31 -15.45 16.73
C ARG A 123 -15.43 -15.42 15.47
N ALA A 124 -14.56 -14.41 15.32
CA ALA A 124 -13.59 -14.39 14.23
C ALA A 124 -12.64 -15.61 14.27
N ALA A 125 -12.22 -16.07 15.45
CA ALA A 125 -11.47 -17.32 15.60
C ALA A 125 -12.31 -18.53 15.17
N ARG A 126 -13.58 -18.60 15.60
CA ARG A 126 -14.51 -19.67 15.24
C ARG A 126 -14.75 -19.75 13.73
N ASP A 127 -14.92 -18.62 13.06
CA ASP A 127 -15.12 -18.56 11.60
C ASP A 127 -13.85 -18.92 10.82
N ALA A 128 -12.68 -18.62 11.37
CA ALA A 128 -11.40 -19.04 10.81
C ALA A 128 -11.10 -20.53 11.05
N ALA A 129 -11.78 -21.18 11.99
CA ALA A 129 -11.62 -22.59 12.31
C ALA A 129 -12.44 -23.55 11.41
N THR A 130 -12.66 -23.15 10.15
CA THR A 130 -13.45 -23.92 9.18
C THR A 130 -12.85 -25.31 8.91
N GLY A 131 -13.73 -26.31 8.76
CA GLY A 131 -13.34 -27.69 8.49
C GLY A 131 -13.00 -28.53 9.72
N LEU A 132 -12.97 -27.95 10.92
CA LEU A 132 -12.90 -28.69 12.18
C LEU A 132 -14.29 -29.14 12.64
N ARG A 133 -14.34 -30.25 13.38
CA ARG A 133 -15.57 -30.76 14.00
C ARG A 133 -15.74 -30.10 15.37
N ILE A 134 -16.31 -28.90 15.36
CA ILE A 134 -16.39 -28.02 16.52
C ILE A 134 -17.74 -28.16 17.23
N ASP A 135 -17.69 -28.25 18.55
CA ASP A 135 -18.76 -27.87 19.47
C ASP A 135 -18.42 -26.47 20.05
N ASP A 136 -19.19 -25.47 19.66
CA ASP A 136 -19.03 -24.06 20.03
C ASP A 136 -19.94 -23.63 21.20
N SER A 137 -20.61 -24.57 21.87
CA SER A 137 -21.56 -24.31 22.98
C SER A 137 -20.96 -23.51 24.14
N TYR A 138 -19.64 -23.55 24.30
CA TYR A 138 -18.90 -22.88 25.40
C TYR A 138 -17.91 -21.83 24.90
N LEU A 139 -18.05 -21.36 23.64
CA LEU A 139 -17.12 -20.40 23.03
C LEU A 139 -16.95 -19.13 23.88
N ASP A 140 -18.06 -18.57 24.38
CA ASP A 140 -18.05 -17.31 25.13
C ASP A 140 -17.70 -17.49 26.61
N ASP A 141 -18.04 -18.64 27.20
CA ASP A 141 -17.88 -18.94 28.64
C ASP A 141 -16.51 -19.53 28.99
N PHE A 142 -15.70 -19.93 28.00
CA PHE A 142 -14.41 -20.58 28.24
C PHE A 142 -13.35 -19.65 28.85
N THR A 143 -12.65 -20.14 29.87
CA THR A 143 -11.47 -19.52 30.49
C THR A 143 -10.26 -20.48 30.49
N LEU A 144 -9.04 -19.95 30.58
CA LEU A 144 -7.85 -20.83 30.68
C LEU A 144 -7.82 -21.60 31.99
N ALA A 145 -8.40 -21.04 33.05
CA ALA A 145 -8.54 -21.74 34.33
C ALA A 145 -9.41 -22.99 34.20
N ASP A 146 -10.48 -22.96 33.39
CA ASP A 146 -11.33 -24.13 33.15
C ASP A 146 -10.55 -25.24 32.42
N TRP A 147 -9.67 -24.85 31.50
CA TRP A 147 -8.76 -25.77 30.84
C TRP A 147 -7.74 -26.36 31.81
N GLU A 148 -7.02 -25.54 32.57
CA GLU A 148 -5.99 -26.00 33.52
C GLU A 148 -6.58 -26.96 34.58
N ASN A 149 -7.81 -26.68 35.03
CA ASN A 149 -8.53 -27.51 35.99
C ASN A 149 -9.26 -28.69 35.34
N LYS A 150 -9.18 -28.84 34.01
CA LYS A 150 -9.83 -29.89 33.22
C LYS A 150 -11.31 -30.05 33.57
N VAL A 151 -12.05 -28.95 33.56
CA VAL A 151 -13.51 -28.96 33.83
C VAL A 151 -14.22 -29.86 32.83
N SER A 152 -15.29 -30.55 33.25
CA SER A 152 -15.92 -31.64 32.49
C SER A 152 -16.17 -31.33 31.01
N TYR A 153 -16.66 -30.14 30.68
CA TYR A 153 -16.97 -29.74 29.30
C TYR A 153 -15.72 -29.52 28.44
N THR A 154 -14.59 -29.13 29.03
CA THR A 154 -13.30 -28.97 28.33
C THR A 154 -12.68 -30.31 27.92
N GLN A 155 -13.24 -31.42 28.41
CA GLN A 155 -12.81 -32.78 28.10
C GLN A 155 -13.73 -33.49 27.10
N GLU A 156 -14.67 -32.76 26.47
CA GLU A 156 -15.56 -33.34 25.49
C GLU A 156 -14.90 -33.38 24.08
N PRO A 157 -15.08 -34.46 23.30
CA PRO A 157 -14.61 -34.49 21.92
C PRO A 157 -15.30 -33.41 21.08
N GLY A 158 -14.53 -32.66 20.30
CA GLY A 158 -15.04 -31.55 19.50
C GLY A 158 -15.05 -30.20 20.22
N PHE A 159 -14.77 -30.15 21.53
CA PHE A 159 -14.69 -28.91 22.29
C PHE A 159 -13.83 -27.86 21.57
N PHE A 160 -14.32 -26.63 21.49
CA PHE A 160 -13.60 -25.50 20.92
C PHE A 160 -13.73 -24.28 21.83
N GLY A 161 -12.60 -23.78 22.31
CA GLY A 161 -12.52 -22.66 23.23
C GLY A 161 -11.60 -21.57 22.69
N VAL A 162 -11.99 -20.31 22.88
CA VAL A 162 -11.17 -19.14 22.53
C VAL A 162 -11.05 -18.21 23.73
N VAL A 163 -9.82 -17.91 24.12
CA VAL A 163 -9.53 -16.93 25.16
C VAL A 163 -8.83 -15.73 24.55
N VAL A 164 -9.38 -14.56 24.80
CA VAL A 164 -8.80 -13.26 24.42
C VAL A 164 -8.21 -12.65 25.69
N ARG A 165 -6.93 -12.31 25.64
CA ARG A 165 -6.19 -11.71 26.76
C ARG A 165 -5.62 -10.36 26.36
N GLY A 166 -6.02 -9.32 27.07
CA GLY A 166 -5.57 -7.96 26.87
C GLY A 166 -4.56 -7.56 27.92
N PHE A 167 -3.61 -6.70 27.57
CA PHE A 167 -2.62 -6.20 28.52
C PHE A 167 -2.90 -4.73 28.84
N GLU A 168 -2.81 -4.36 30.12
CA GLU A 168 -2.90 -2.95 30.56
C GLU A 168 -1.52 -2.27 30.58
N SER A 169 -0.43 -3.05 30.63
CA SER A 169 0.96 -2.58 30.51
C SER A 169 1.83 -3.73 29.97
N PHE A 170 3.02 -3.44 29.44
CA PHE A 170 3.88 -4.45 28.79
C PHE A 170 4.40 -5.49 29.79
N THR A 171 4.45 -5.12 31.07
CA THR A 171 4.83 -5.96 32.21
C THR A 171 3.64 -6.39 33.05
N GLY A 172 2.43 -5.95 32.70
CA GLY A 172 1.21 -6.29 33.41
C GLY A 172 0.80 -7.73 33.13
N ASN A 173 0.06 -8.32 34.06
CA ASN A 173 -0.57 -9.61 33.81
C ASN A 173 -1.67 -9.44 32.76
N ALA A 174 -1.80 -10.42 31.86
CA ALA A 174 -2.84 -10.42 30.87
C ALA A 174 -4.21 -10.61 31.54
N ILE A 175 -5.19 -9.79 31.15
CA ILE A 175 -6.57 -9.82 31.63
C ILE A 175 -7.41 -10.59 30.62
N GLU A 176 -8.09 -11.64 31.08
CA GLU A 176 -8.97 -12.45 30.23
C GLU A 176 -10.27 -11.69 29.86
N ASN A 177 -10.85 -12.06 28.72
CA ASN A 177 -12.03 -11.42 28.13
C ASN A 177 -11.89 -9.91 27.93
N SER A 178 -10.65 -9.44 27.75
CA SER A 178 -10.34 -8.06 27.42
C SER A 178 -9.56 -8.01 26.09
N PRO A 179 -9.94 -7.13 25.13
CA PRO A 179 -9.20 -6.95 23.89
C PRO A 179 -7.89 -6.15 24.08
N GLY A 180 -7.59 -5.71 25.31
CA GLY A 180 -6.43 -4.87 25.62
C GLY A 180 -6.68 -3.40 25.26
N ILE A 181 -5.95 -2.51 25.93
CA ILE A 181 -5.97 -1.08 25.61
C ILE A 181 -5.14 -0.82 24.34
N GLU A 182 -5.28 0.37 23.77
CA GLU A 182 -4.63 0.72 22.51
C GLU A 182 -3.11 0.78 22.66
N GLY A 183 -2.35 0.33 21.64
CA GLY A 183 -0.89 0.27 21.72
C GLY A 183 -0.34 -0.88 22.58
N MET A 184 -1.21 -1.62 23.28
CA MET A 184 -0.84 -2.77 24.09
C MET A 184 -1.06 -4.08 23.33
N PRO A 185 -0.36 -5.16 23.71
CA PRO A 185 -0.59 -6.43 23.08
C PRO A 185 -1.97 -6.98 23.42
N VAL A 186 -2.52 -7.71 22.46
CA VAL A 186 -3.65 -8.62 22.62
C VAL A 186 -3.16 -10.01 22.24
N GLN A 187 -3.43 -11.00 23.09
CA GLN A 187 -3.11 -12.39 22.85
C GLN A 187 -4.40 -13.18 22.69
N VAL A 188 -4.48 -13.98 21.64
CA VAL A 188 -5.59 -14.90 21.40
C VAL A 188 -5.08 -16.32 21.49
N VAL A 189 -5.72 -17.12 22.34
CA VAL A 189 -5.44 -18.54 22.52
C VAL A 189 -6.66 -19.32 22.05
N VAL A 190 -6.46 -20.25 21.13
CA VAL A 190 -7.50 -21.13 20.60
C VAL A 190 -7.15 -22.56 20.99
N VAL A 191 -8.15 -23.30 21.46
CA VAL A 191 -8.01 -24.68 21.94
C VAL A 191 -9.08 -25.53 21.29
N HIS A 192 -8.71 -26.71 20.81
CA HIS A 192 -9.64 -27.65 20.22
C HIS A 192 -9.32 -29.09 20.62
N ASN A 193 -10.36 -29.88 20.92
CA ASN A 193 -10.25 -31.32 21.11
C ASN A 193 -10.62 -32.03 19.80
N VAL A 194 -9.62 -32.40 18.99
CA VAL A 194 -9.83 -33.13 17.74
C VAL A 194 -10.44 -34.50 18.08
N PRO A 195 -11.68 -34.81 17.64
CA PRO A 195 -12.31 -36.09 17.95
C PRO A 195 -11.67 -37.21 17.15
N ILE A 196 -11.30 -38.31 17.82
CA ILE A 196 -10.88 -39.54 17.16
C ILE A 196 -12.11 -40.26 16.63
N LEU A 197 -12.12 -40.65 15.36
CA LEU A 197 -13.32 -41.18 14.70
C LEU A 197 -13.42 -42.70 14.78
N ASP A 198 -12.30 -43.40 14.78
CA ASP A 198 -12.31 -44.85 14.74
C ASP A 198 -12.43 -45.49 16.14
N PRO A 199 -13.20 -46.59 16.29
CA PRO A 199 -13.36 -47.27 17.57
C PRO A 199 -12.08 -47.88 18.16
N PHE A 200 -11.04 -48.13 17.34
CA PHE A 200 -9.81 -48.76 17.83
C PHE A 200 -8.92 -47.75 18.56
N TYR A 201 -8.73 -46.54 18.00
CA TYR A 201 -7.97 -45.49 18.66
C TYR A 201 -8.82 -44.74 19.71
N GLN A 202 -10.15 -44.68 19.58
CA GLN A 202 -11.03 -44.17 20.65
C GLN A 202 -10.87 -44.93 21.99
N ALA A 203 -10.55 -46.23 21.93
CA ALA A 203 -10.29 -47.03 23.13
C ALA A 203 -9.01 -46.59 23.88
N ILE A 204 -8.12 -45.87 23.20
CA ILE A 204 -6.88 -45.32 23.77
C ILE A 204 -7.12 -43.89 24.24
N SER A 205 -7.69 -43.03 23.38
CA SER A 205 -8.07 -41.66 23.71
C SER A 205 -9.27 -41.23 22.88
N PRO A 206 -10.32 -40.63 23.47
CA PRO A 206 -11.49 -40.17 22.73
C PRO A 206 -11.21 -38.92 21.87
N TYR A 207 -10.17 -38.16 22.19
CA TYR A 207 -9.75 -36.96 21.45
C TYR A 207 -8.25 -36.71 21.59
N VAL A 208 -7.72 -35.84 20.72
CA VAL A 208 -6.37 -35.26 20.84
C VAL A 208 -6.51 -33.74 20.96
N MET A 209 -5.99 -33.19 22.04
CA MET A 209 -6.02 -31.75 22.28
C MET A 209 -4.95 -31.05 21.46
N VAL A 210 -5.36 -29.99 20.76
CA VAL A 210 -4.47 -29.10 20.00
C VAL A 210 -4.76 -27.66 20.40
N SER A 211 -3.72 -26.84 20.44
CA SER A 211 -3.84 -25.43 20.79
C SER A 211 -2.96 -24.58 19.90
N GLY A 212 -3.36 -23.34 19.69
CA GLY A 212 -2.59 -22.35 18.96
C GLY A 212 -2.78 -21.00 19.61
N ASP A 213 -1.70 -20.26 19.75
CA ASP A 213 -1.73 -18.92 20.31
C ASP A 213 -1.01 -17.94 19.41
N THR A 214 -1.39 -16.67 19.54
CA THR A 214 -0.71 -15.59 18.85
C THR A 214 -0.90 -14.30 19.64
N GLN A 215 0.09 -13.42 19.56
CA GLN A 215 0.07 -12.10 20.18
C GLN A 215 0.35 -11.06 19.11
N MET A 216 -0.43 -9.98 19.11
CA MET A 216 -0.25 -8.84 18.21
C MET A 216 -0.47 -7.52 18.98
N ILE A 217 0.04 -6.41 18.47
CA ILE A 217 -0.13 -5.08 19.09
C ILE A 217 -1.40 -4.44 18.56
N ASN A 218 -2.29 -4.01 19.46
CA ASN A 218 -3.57 -3.39 19.11
C ASN A 218 -3.36 -1.99 18.47
N GLU A 219 -3.91 -1.74 17.28
CA GLU A 219 -3.67 -0.53 16.47
C GLU A 219 -4.26 0.73 17.11
N GLY A 220 -3.47 1.56 17.77
CA GLY A 220 -3.90 2.88 18.24
C GLY A 220 -2.76 3.63 18.92
N VAL A 221 -2.91 4.95 19.05
CA VAL A 221 -1.91 5.82 19.69
C VAL A 221 -2.28 5.96 21.15
N GLN A 222 -1.52 5.29 22.01
CA GLN A 222 -1.61 5.51 23.44
C GLN A 222 -0.75 6.70 23.83
N VAL A 223 -1.33 7.68 24.52
CA VAL A 223 -0.56 8.71 25.23
C VAL A 223 0.05 8.11 26.49
N GLY A 224 1.33 7.74 26.41
CA GLY A 224 2.20 7.54 27.56
C GLY A 224 2.11 6.18 28.28
N VAL A 225 3.00 5.27 27.91
CA VAL A 225 3.68 4.42 28.89
C VAL A 225 5.18 4.57 28.63
N SER A 226 5.77 5.56 29.31
CA SER A 226 7.22 5.72 29.38
C SER A 226 7.81 4.51 30.10
N ASP A 227 9.00 4.08 29.67
CA ASP A 227 9.98 3.27 30.44
C ASP A 227 10.19 1.80 30.05
N MET A 228 9.99 1.34 28.81
CA MET A 228 10.52 0.01 28.46
C MET A 228 10.88 -0.29 27.01
N GLU A 229 11.97 -1.05 26.85
CA GLU A 229 12.47 -1.62 25.60
C GLU A 229 11.43 -2.60 25.01
N MET A 230 11.24 -2.57 23.69
CA MET A 230 10.26 -3.43 22.99
C MET A 230 10.51 -4.90 23.32
N PRO A 231 9.51 -5.66 23.82
CA PRO A 231 9.70 -7.07 24.11
C PRO A 231 9.83 -7.86 22.80
N TYR A 232 10.76 -8.81 22.80
CA TYR A 232 10.85 -9.84 21.77
C TYR A 232 9.67 -10.81 21.91
N PHE A 233 8.89 -11.00 20.85
CA PHE A 233 7.81 -11.98 20.81
C PHE A 233 8.41 -13.35 20.46
N ASP A 234 8.42 -14.26 21.43
CA ASP A 234 8.75 -15.66 21.13
C ASP A 234 7.56 -16.28 20.38
N THR A 235 7.79 -16.70 19.13
CA THR A 235 6.76 -17.32 18.30
C THR A 235 6.84 -18.85 18.29
N ASN A 236 7.66 -19.44 19.17
CA ASN A 236 7.80 -20.90 19.23
C ASN A 236 7.16 -21.51 20.49
N PRO A 237 6.47 -22.67 20.36
CA PRO A 237 6.02 -23.43 21.51
C PRO A 237 7.22 -23.91 22.33
N ILE A 238 7.19 -23.65 23.64
CA ILE A 238 8.15 -24.19 24.60
C ILE A 238 7.87 -25.69 24.77
N TRP A 239 8.60 -26.54 24.04
CA TRP A 239 8.67 -27.96 24.34
C TRP A 239 9.62 -28.15 25.51
N GLY A 240 9.16 -28.77 26.60
CA GLY A 240 10.01 -29.10 27.75
C GLY A 240 11.23 -29.92 27.33
N GLU A 241 12.42 -29.55 27.83
CA GLU A 241 13.68 -30.23 27.54
C GLU A 241 13.65 -31.70 28.01
N PRO A 242 14.10 -32.66 27.18
CA PRO A 242 14.62 -33.93 27.67
C PRO A 242 16.16 -33.89 27.77
N ASP A 243 16.63 -34.56 28.83
CA ASP A 243 17.99 -34.68 29.37
C ASP A 243 19.09 -35.13 28.37
N ALA A 244 20.34 -34.89 28.79
CA ALA A 244 21.56 -34.77 27.97
C ALA A 244 22.22 -36.06 27.43
N THR A 245 22.68 -35.98 26.15
CA THR A 245 23.88 -36.59 25.48
C THR A 245 24.04 -38.13 25.38
N PRO A 246 24.77 -38.74 24.38
CA PRO A 246 25.99 -38.21 23.75
C PRO A 246 26.29 -38.50 22.25
N GLU A 247 27.30 -37.74 21.78
CA GLU A 247 28.37 -38.01 20.80
C GLU A 247 28.18 -37.99 19.27
N ASN A 248 29.16 -37.32 18.67
CA ASN A 248 29.29 -36.90 17.28
C ASN A 248 29.42 -38.06 16.28
N THR A 249 28.65 -37.99 15.20
CA THR A 249 28.94 -38.68 13.93
C THR A 249 29.11 -37.61 12.84
N PRO A 250 30.14 -37.70 11.97
CA PRO A 250 30.51 -36.62 11.06
C PRO A 250 29.43 -36.32 10.01
N ILE A 251 29.16 -35.03 9.82
CA ILE A 251 28.29 -34.49 8.78
C ILE A 251 28.92 -34.76 7.41
N SER A 252 28.23 -35.56 6.58
CA SER A 252 28.40 -35.53 5.14
C SER A 252 27.66 -34.33 4.57
N THR A 253 28.34 -33.53 3.77
CA THR A 253 27.80 -32.38 3.03
C THR A 253 26.56 -32.80 2.21
N PRO A 254 25.37 -32.20 2.42
CA PRO A 254 24.27 -32.37 1.49
C PRO A 254 24.64 -31.71 0.16
N GLY A 255 24.43 -32.45 -0.94
CA GLY A 255 24.53 -31.92 -2.29
C GLY A 255 23.53 -30.79 -2.52
N THR A 256 23.82 -30.01 -3.55
CA THR A 256 22.93 -29.02 -4.18
C THR A 256 21.47 -29.43 -4.05
N PRO A 257 20.56 -28.57 -3.54
CA PRO A 257 19.15 -28.89 -3.50
C PRO A 257 18.69 -29.18 -4.94
N GLU A 258 18.32 -30.43 -5.16
CA GLU A 258 17.56 -30.85 -6.33
C GLU A 258 16.25 -30.09 -6.30
N ALA A 259 15.89 -29.50 -7.44
CA ALA A 259 14.67 -28.71 -7.58
C ALA A 259 13.49 -29.47 -6.95
N THR A 260 12.81 -28.80 -6.03
CA THR A 260 11.49 -29.24 -5.58
C THR A 260 10.67 -29.52 -6.83
N PRO A 261 10.05 -30.71 -6.98
CA PRO A 261 9.17 -30.96 -8.12
C PRO A 261 8.04 -29.94 -8.04
N THR A 262 8.11 -28.92 -8.90
CA THR A 262 7.02 -28.01 -9.19
C THR A 262 5.83 -28.90 -9.53
N LEU A 263 4.73 -28.72 -8.80
CA LEU A 263 3.44 -29.29 -9.14
C LEU A 263 3.22 -29.05 -10.64
N GLU A 264 2.93 -30.10 -11.41
CA GLU A 264 2.52 -29.89 -12.80
C GLU A 264 1.30 -28.97 -12.78
N PRO A 265 1.31 -27.87 -13.56
CA PRO A 265 0.20 -26.94 -13.57
C PRO A 265 -1.04 -27.70 -14.04
N SER A 266 -2.13 -27.59 -13.27
CA SER A 266 -3.45 -27.74 -13.85
C SER A 266 -3.55 -26.69 -14.95
N ALA A 267 -3.32 -27.07 -16.21
CA ALA A 267 -3.18 -26.11 -17.30
C ALA A 267 -4.47 -25.29 -17.46
N TYR A 268 -4.46 -24.05 -16.95
CA TYR A 268 -5.46 -23.05 -17.28
C TYR A 268 -5.24 -22.57 -18.71
N SER A 269 -6.32 -22.18 -19.38
CA SER A 269 -6.29 -21.49 -20.67
C SER A 269 -6.80 -20.06 -20.48
N ILE A 270 -6.31 -19.16 -21.32
CA ILE A 270 -6.74 -17.76 -21.39
C ILE A 270 -7.23 -17.49 -22.81
N GLU A 271 -8.33 -16.76 -22.94
CA GLU A 271 -8.91 -16.32 -24.23
C GLU A 271 -9.42 -14.89 -24.08
N LEU A 272 -9.04 -14.01 -25.01
CA LEU A 272 -9.57 -12.66 -25.14
C LEU A 272 -10.92 -12.71 -25.87
N ASP A 273 -11.84 -11.84 -25.47
CA ASP A 273 -13.19 -11.79 -26.03
C ASP A 273 -13.24 -11.43 -27.52
N ILE A 274 -12.20 -10.75 -28.02
CA ILE A 274 -12.04 -10.33 -29.41
C ILE A 274 -10.57 -10.35 -29.85
N GLU A 275 -10.35 -10.67 -31.14
CA GLU A 275 -9.03 -10.71 -31.79
C GLU A 275 -8.62 -9.36 -32.38
N GLU A 276 -9.60 -8.58 -32.83
CA GLU A 276 -9.39 -7.28 -33.45
C GLU A 276 -10.53 -6.32 -33.14
N ALA A 277 -10.18 -5.05 -32.91
CA ALA A 277 -11.15 -3.98 -32.71
C ALA A 277 -10.72 -2.69 -33.38
N THR A 278 -11.67 -1.98 -33.99
CA THR A 278 -11.44 -0.66 -34.60
C THR A 278 -12.34 0.40 -33.98
N ASN A 279 -11.75 1.51 -33.53
CA ASN A 279 -12.48 2.67 -33.01
C ASN A 279 -12.11 3.94 -33.78
N THR A 280 -13.00 4.93 -33.78
CA THR A 280 -12.79 6.22 -34.44
C THR A 280 -12.45 7.31 -33.44
N LEU A 281 -11.29 7.94 -33.59
CA LEU A 281 -10.89 9.12 -32.81
C LEU A 281 -11.63 10.37 -33.30
N PRO A 282 -11.86 11.36 -32.42
CA PRO A 282 -11.38 11.45 -31.03
C PRO A 282 -12.38 10.93 -29.97
N ASP A 283 -13.59 10.55 -30.36
CA ASP A 283 -14.67 10.24 -29.41
C ASP A 283 -14.55 8.82 -28.81
N GLU A 284 -13.98 7.87 -29.56
CA GLU A 284 -13.90 6.46 -29.16
C GLU A 284 -12.47 6.05 -28.73
N ARG A 285 -11.83 6.86 -27.87
CA ARG A 285 -10.44 6.60 -27.42
C ARG A 285 -10.26 5.26 -26.69
N GLY A 286 -11.22 4.89 -25.84
CA GLY A 286 -11.15 3.69 -25.01
C GLY A 286 -11.86 2.49 -25.64
N HIS A 287 -11.31 1.29 -25.41
CA HIS A 287 -11.95 0.03 -25.75
C HIS A 287 -11.69 -1.01 -24.66
N ASP A 288 -12.75 -1.70 -24.23
CA ASP A 288 -12.66 -2.74 -23.21
C ASP A 288 -12.25 -4.07 -23.84
N PHE A 289 -11.35 -4.78 -23.17
CA PHE A 289 -10.95 -6.14 -23.48
C PHE A 289 -11.19 -7.02 -22.25
N ILE A 290 -11.68 -8.23 -22.48
CA ILE A 290 -12.01 -9.18 -21.42
C ILE A 290 -11.21 -10.46 -21.66
N ALA A 291 -10.27 -10.74 -20.77
CA ALA A 291 -9.59 -12.03 -20.74
C ALA A 291 -10.38 -13.02 -19.87
N THR A 292 -10.75 -14.16 -20.42
CA THR A 292 -11.45 -15.24 -19.72
C THR A 292 -10.49 -16.38 -19.43
N VAL A 293 -10.39 -16.78 -18.15
CA VAL A 293 -9.51 -17.87 -17.70
C VAL A 293 -10.35 -19.09 -17.33
N THR A 294 -10.04 -20.23 -17.96
CA THR A 294 -10.75 -21.50 -17.73
C THR A 294 -9.82 -22.66 -17.39
N ASP A 295 -10.35 -23.65 -16.67
CA ASP A 295 -9.68 -24.96 -16.51
C ASP A 295 -9.77 -25.82 -17.78
N GLN A 296 -9.10 -26.98 -17.78
CA GLN A 296 -9.13 -27.95 -18.88
C GLN A 296 -10.53 -28.53 -19.18
N SER A 297 -11.50 -28.34 -18.28
CA SER A 297 -12.89 -28.75 -18.45
C SER A 297 -13.78 -27.60 -18.94
N GLY A 298 -13.23 -26.40 -19.13
CA GLY A 298 -13.93 -25.19 -19.56
C GLY A 298 -14.66 -24.45 -18.43
N ASN A 299 -14.38 -24.75 -17.16
CA ASN A 299 -14.97 -24.01 -16.04
C ASN A 299 -14.19 -22.72 -15.77
N PRO A 300 -14.87 -21.60 -15.49
CA PRO A 300 -14.22 -20.33 -15.17
C PRO A 300 -13.49 -20.37 -13.82
N ILE A 301 -12.32 -19.72 -13.73
CA ILE A 301 -11.49 -19.70 -12.53
C ILE A 301 -11.33 -18.28 -11.99
N SER A 302 -11.79 -18.06 -10.76
CA SER A 302 -11.76 -16.77 -10.07
C SER A 302 -10.48 -16.55 -9.25
N GLY A 303 -10.04 -15.29 -9.15
CA GLY A 303 -8.90 -14.88 -8.33
C GLY A 303 -7.53 -15.15 -8.95
N VAL A 304 -7.47 -15.45 -10.24
CA VAL A 304 -6.22 -15.65 -11.00
C VAL A 304 -5.75 -14.29 -11.52
N TRP A 305 -4.45 -14.03 -11.40
CA TRP A 305 -3.84 -12.82 -11.95
C TRP A 305 -3.58 -12.98 -13.45
N VAL A 306 -4.02 -11.98 -14.22
CA VAL A 306 -3.78 -11.86 -15.66
C VAL A 306 -2.94 -10.62 -15.89
N ASN A 307 -1.80 -10.80 -16.56
CA ASN A 307 -0.95 -9.71 -17.00
C ASN A 307 -1.38 -9.25 -18.38
N PHE A 308 -1.43 -7.94 -18.60
CA PHE A 308 -1.71 -7.31 -19.88
C PHE A 308 -0.57 -6.38 -20.28
N TYR A 309 -0.21 -6.39 -21.55
CA TYR A 309 0.79 -5.50 -22.14
C TYR A 309 0.30 -4.91 -23.46
N THR A 310 0.67 -3.66 -23.73
CA THR A 310 0.46 -3.02 -25.03
C THR A 310 1.69 -2.24 -25.49
N ASP A 311 1.93 -2.21 -26.81
CA ASP A 311 3.03 -1.47 -27.43
C ASP A 311 2.68 0.01 -27.75
N ARG A 312 1.39 0.34 -27.85
CA ARG A 312 0.87 1.68 -28.15
C ARG A 312 -0.40 1.96 -27.33
N GLY A 313 -0.54 3.22 -26.90
CA GLY A 313 -1.60 3.62 -25.98
C GLY A 313 -1.23 3.30 -24.53
N GLY A 314 -2.23 3.32 -23.64
CA GLY A 314 -2.06 2.96 -22.24
C GLY A 314 -3.38 2.51 -21.60
N PHE A 315 -3.27 1.77 -20.51
CA PHE A 315 -4.40 1.29 -19.73
C PHE A 315 -4.98 2.37 -18.78
N GLY A 316 -4.30 3.50 -18.64
CA GLY A 316 -4.80 4.70 -17.94
C GLY A 316 -5.57 5.62 -18.88
N TYR A 317 -6.49 6.43 -18.32
CA TYR A 317 -7.32 7.37 -19.10
C TYR A 317 -6.50 8.41 -19.88
N SER A 318 -5.30 8.73 -19.39
CA SER A 318 -4.29 9.54 -20.09
C SER A 318 -4.00 9.04 -21.51
N GLY A 319 -4.10 7.73 -21.75
CA GLY A 319 -3.77 7.05 -23.01
C GLY A 319 -2.28 6.92 -23.29
N VAL A 320 -1.43 7.13 -22.27
CA VAL A 320 0.04 7.08 -22.38
C VAL A 320 0.64 5.98 -21.51
N GLU A 321 0.26 5.94 -20.24
CA GLU A 321 0.75 4.99 -19.23
C GLU A 321 -0.41 4.59 -18.29
N PRO A 322 -0.32 3.44 -17.60
CA PRO A 322 0.70 2.41 -17.76
C PRO A 322 0.49 1.57 -19.04
N ARG A 323 1.58 1.04 -19.60
CA ARG A 323 1.54 0.12 -20.75
C ARG A 323 1.45 -1.36 -20.39
N ASP A 324 1.62 -1.64 -19.11
CA ASP A 324 1.50 -2.95 -18.47
C ASP A 324 0.56 -2.83 -17.27
N ILE A 325 -0.31 -3.83 -17.08
CA ILE A 325 -1.21 -3.88 -15.93
C ILE A 325 -1.55 -5.32 -15.55
N GLU A 326 -1.73 -5.57 -14.27
CA GLU A 326 -2.12 -6.86 -13.72
C GLU A 326 -3.54 -6.77 -13.12
N VAL A 327 -4.42 -7.70 -13.48
CA VAL A 327 -5.82 -7.72 -13.04
C VAL A 327 -6.25 -9.13 -12.61
N GLN A 328 -6.96 -9.24 -11.49
CA GLN A 328 -7.54 -10.52 -11.05
C GLN A 328 -8.85 -10.83 -11.77
N THR A 329 -9.04 -12.11 -12.10
CA THR A 329 -10.31 -12.62 -12.60
C THR A 329 -11.42 -12.55 -11.55
N ASP A 330 -12.62 -12.16 -11.97
CA ASP A 330 -13.83 -12.12 -11.15
C ASP A 330 -14.43 -13.52 -10.91
N ALA A 331 -15.65 -13.60 -10.36
CA ALA A 331 -16.34 -14.86 -10.10
C ALA A 331 -16.70 -15.64 -11.38
N GLN A 332 -16.70 -14.98 -12.53
CA GLN A 332 -16.93 -15.55 -13.86
C GLN A 332 -15.62 -15.90 -14.57
N GLY A 333 -14.47 -15.76 -13.89
CA GLY A 333 -13.16 -16.01 -14.48
C GLY A 333 -12.69 -14.93 -15.45
N GLN A 334 -13.27 -13.73 -15.37
CA GLN A 334 -13.04 -12.65 -16.34
C GLN A 334 -12.18 -11.54 -15.73
N ALA A 335 -11.16 -11.10 -16.46
CA ALA A 335 -10.34 -9.94 -16.16
C ALA A 335 -10.59 -8.86 -17.22
N LEU A 336 -11.10 -7.71 -16.80
CA LEU A 336 -11.45 -6.58 -17.67
C LEU A 336 -10.39 -5.48 -17.60
N VAL A 337 -9.95 -5.01 -18.77
CA VAL A 337 -9.08 -3.84 -18.94
C VAL A 337 -9.63 -2.93 -20.03
N THR A 338 -9.36 -1.63 -19.91
CA THR A 338 -9.67 -0.65 -20.97
C THR A 338 -8.38 -0.12 -21.56
N LEU A 339 -8.22 -0.24 -22.87
CA LEU A 339 -7.07 0.29 -23.60
C LEU A 339 -7.44 1.63 -24.26
N TYR A 340 -6.68 2.68 -23.96
CA TYR A 340 -6.88 4.03 -24.51
C TYR A 340 -5.77 4.40 -25.52
N GLY A 341 -6.17 4.98 -26.64
CA GLY A 341 -5.26 5.55 -27.65
C GLY A 341 -5.46 7.05 -27.83
N ASN A 342 -4.39 7.80 -28.06
CA ASN A 342 -4.44 9.26 -28.31
C ASN A 342 -4.33 9.62 -29.80
N GLU A 343 -3.72 8.73 -30.57
CA GLU A 343 -3.34 8.95 -31.96
C GLU A 343 -3.83 7.80 -32.84
N PRO A 344 -4.10 8.06 -34.14
CA PRO A 344 -4.40 6.99 -35.08
C PRO A 344 -3.22 6.02 -35.19
N GLY A 345 -3.52 4.73 -35.27
CA GLY A 345 -2.52 3.66 -35.31
C GLY A 345 -3.07 2.35 -34.81
N THR A 346 -2.26 1.30 -34.93
CA THR A 346 -2.59 -0.05 -34.44
C THR A 346 -1.69 -0.40 -33.27
N ALA A 347 -2.29 -0.83 -32.16
CA ALA A 347 -1.63 -1.42 -30.99
C ALA A 347 -1.81 -2.94 -30.99
N SER A 348 -0.78 -3.64 -30.53
CA SER A 348 -0.85 -5.02 -30.11
C SER A 348 -1.19 -5.06 -28.62
N LEU A 349 -2.16 -5.88 -28.26
CA LEU A 349 -2.50 -6.24 -26.89
C LEU A 349 -2.09 -7.69 -26.66
N GLN A 350 -1.47 -7.95 -25.53
CA GLN A 350 -1.11 -9.29 -25.11
C GLN A 350 -1.60 -9.52 -23.69
N ALA A 351 -2.19 -10.69 -23.43
CA ALA A 351 -2.63 -11.13 -22.12
C ALA A 351 -2.02 -12.49 -21.80
N TRP A 352 -1.50 -12.69 -20.59
CA TRP A 352 -0.91 -13.97 -20.19
C TRP A 352 -1.04 -14.27 -18.70
N LEU A 353 -0.88 -15.56 -18.36
CA LEU A 353 -0.80 -16.05 -17.00
C LEU A 353 0.67 -16.28 -16.63
N ASP A 354 1.19 -15.49 -15.69
CA ASP A 354 2.55 -15.65 -15.19
C ASP A 354 2.62 -16.81 -14.19
N TYR A 355 3.20 -17.93 -14.61
CA TYR A 355 3.29 -19.15 -13.80
C TYR A 355 4.59 -19.23 -12.99
N ASN A 356 5.63 -18.55 -13.43
CA ASN A 356 6.94 -18.61 -12.80
C ASN A 356 7.22 -17.39 -11.87
N GLY A 357 6.36 -16.38 -11.92
CA GLY A 357 6.37 -15.16 -11.12
C GLY A 357 7.47 -14.18 -11.51
N ASP A 358 7.87 -14.15 -12.78
CA ASP A 358 8.96 -13.31 -13.27
C ASP A 358 8.53 -12.07 -14.08
N ASP A 359 7.21 -11.83 -14.19
CA ASP A 359 6.58 -10.73 -14.92
C ASP A 359 6.93 -10.70 -16.42
N THR A 360 7.39 -11.81 -16.99
CA THR A 360 7.70 -11.94 -18.42
C THR A 360 6.95 -13.08 -19.04
N LEU A 361 6.57 -12.92 -20.31
CA LEU A 361 5.93 -14.01 -21.04
C LEU A 361 6.96 -15.07 -21.44
N ASP A 362 6.72 -16.31 -21.00
CA ASP A 362 7.44 -17.49 -21.46
C ASP A 362 6.65 -18.34 -22.46
N ASP A 363 7.36 -19.12 -23.30
CA ASP A 363 6.77 -20.03 -24.30
C ASP A 363 5.81 -21.09 -23.70
N ILE A 364 5.93 -21.37 -22.41
CA ILE A 364 5.11 -22.36 -21.70
C ILE A 364 3.84 -21.74 -21.09
N GLU A 365 3.74 -20.42 -21.06
CA GLU A 365 2.67 -19.72 -20.40
C GLU A 365 1.45 -19.57 -21.30
N PRO A 366 0.25 -19.87 -20.79
CA PRO A 366 -0.99 -19.57 -21.49
C PRO A 366 -1.06 -18.07 -21.75
N HIS A 367 -1.18 -17.72 -23.03
CA HIS A 367 -1.31 -16.35 -23.48
C HIS A 367 -2.24 -16.25 -24.66
N ASP A 368 -2.76 -15.04 -24.86
CA ASP A 368 -3.53 -14.67 -26.01
C ASP A 368 -3.18 -13.25 -26.45
N THR A 369 -3.47 -12.92 -27.71
CA THR A 369 -3.12 -11.63 -28.31
C THR A 369 -4.29 -11.06 -29.09
N ALA A 370 -4.49 -9.75 -28.99
CA ALA A 370 -5.47 -9.03 -29.79
C ALA A 370 -4.86 -7.78 -30.41
N THR A 371 -5.53 -7.21 -31.42
CA THR A 371 -5.10 -5.97 -32.05
C THR A 371 -6.15 -4.87 -31.91
N LYS A 372 -5.69 -3.65 -31.62
CA LYS A 372 -6.55 -2.47 -31.51
C LYS A 372 -6.13 -1.41 -32.51
N THR A 373 -7.04 -1.00 -33.39
CA THR A 373 -6.79 0.08 -34.34
C THR A 373 -7.64 1.31 -34.04
N TRP A 374 -7.00 2.48 -34.01
CA TRP A 374 -7.67 3.77 -34.01
C TRP A 374 -7.53 4.44 -35.37
N ILE A 375 -8.65 4.86 -35.94
CA ILE A 375 -8.72 5.58 -37.21
C ILE A 375 -9.29 6.98 -37.00
N VAL A 376 -9.04 7.88 -37.95
CA VAL A 376 -9.54 9.27 -37.96
C VAL A 376 -10.23 9.56 -39.28
N THR A 377 -11.19 10.49 -39.28
CA THR A 377 -11.86 10.95 -40.51
C THR A 377 -11.99 12.47 -40.53
N GLY A 378 -11.48 13.12 -41.58
CA GLY A 378 -11.50 14.58 -41.72
C GLY A 378 -10.48 15.26 -40.81
N PRO A 379 -10.58 16.60 -40.64
CA PRO A 379 -9.75 17.34 -39.71
C PRO A 379 -9.91 16.81 -38.29
N TYR A 380 -8.81 16.61 -37.57
CA TYR A 380 -8.85 16.07 -36.21
C TYR A 380 -7.83 16.75 -35.32
N ILE A 381 -8.04 16.58 -34.01
CA ILE A 381 -7.15 17.09 -32.97
C ILE A 381 -6.64 15.91 -32.16
N VAL A 382 -5.32 15.83 -32.01
CA VAL A 382 -4.64 14.90 -31.10
C VAL A 382 -4.17 15.67 -29.88
N VAL A 383 -4.37 15.09 -28.70
CA VAL A 383 -3.89 15.64 -27.44
C VAL A 383 -2.92 14.64 -26.82
N SER A 384 -1.77 15.13 -26.34
CA SER A 384 -0.70 14.29 -25.80
C SER A 384 -1.14 13.48 -24.58
N GLU A 385 -1.98 14.07 -23.72
CA GLU A 385 -2.48 13.46 -22.49
C GLU A 385 -3.89 13.95 -22.16
N HIS A 386 -4.76 13.04 -21.71
CA HIS A 386 -6.16 13.34 -21.39
C HIS A 386 -6.47 13.30 -19.88
N GLU A 387 -5.46 13.13 -19.04
CA GLU A 387 -5.57 13.24 -17.59
C GLU A 387 -4.49 14.22 -17.09
N VAL A 388 -4.90 15.44 -16.74
CA VAL A 388 -3.99 16.55 -16.44
C VAL A 388 -4.37 17.25 -15.14
N ILE A 389 -3.48 18.08 -14.60
CA ILE A 389 -3.78 19.01 -13.50
C ILE A 389 -3.63 20.47 -13.97
N PRO A 390 -4.25 21.46 -13.29
CA PRO A 390 -4.02 22.86 -13.62
C PRO A 390 -2.53 23.22 -13.54
N LEU A 391 -2.07 24.11 -14.41
CA LEU A 391 -0.65 24.48 -14.60
C LEU A 391 0.23 23.41 -15.28
N ASP A 392 -0.29 22.23 -15.61
CA ASP A 392 0.45 21.29 -16.47
C ASP A 392 0.53 21.83 -17.90
N TYR A 393 1.54 21.36 -18.62
CA TYR A 393 1.73 21.65 -20.03
C TYR A 393 1.23 20.48 -20.87
N VAL A 394 0.25 20.71 -21.74
CA VAL A 394 -0.28 19.72 -22.68
C VAL A 394 0.07 20.11 -24.10
N TYR A 395 0.35 19.12 -24.96
CA TYR A 395 0.65 19.34 -26.37
C TYR A 395 -0.51 18.88 -27.25
N VAL A 396 -0.76 19.66 -28.30
CA VAL A 396 -1.85 19.42 -29.25
C VAL A 396 -1.30 19.43 -30.66
N ASP A 397 -1.77 18.48 -31.46
CA ASP A 397 -1.57 18.46 -32.89
C ASP A 397 -2.91 18.69 -33.60
N VAL A 398 -2.90 19.65 -34.51
CA VAL A 398 -4.02 20.04 -35.35
C VAL A 398 -3.75 19.47 -36.73
N MET A 399 -4.56 18.51 -37.18
CA MET A 399 -4.25 17.68 -38.34
C MET A 399 -5.31 17.82 -39.43
N ASP A 400 -4.90 17.74 -40.70
CA ASP A 400 -5.78 17.78 -41.89
C ASP A 400 -6.72 19.00 -41.96
N HIS A 401 -6.35 20.15 -41.38
CA HIS A 401 -7.13 21.39 -41.44
C HIS A 401 -6.95 22.11 -42.78
N ASP A 402 -7.99 22.79 -43.28
CA ASP A 402 -7.91 23.54 -44.54
C ASP A 402 -6.95 24.74 -44.42
N PRO A 403 -5.82 24.78 -45.18
CA PRO A 403 -4.86 25.87 -45.11
C PRO A 403 -5.38 27.21 -45.66
N ILE A 404 -6.45 27.20 -46.47
CA ILE A 404 -7.08 28.44 -46.99
C ILE A 404 -7.78 29.18 -45.85
N SER A 405 -8.24 28.45 -44.85
CA SER A 405 -8.94 28.97 -43.67
C SER A 405 -7.98 29.43 -42.56
N ASN A 406 -6.67 29.48 -42.83
CA ASN A 406 -5.71 30.04 -41.88
C ASN A 406 -6.00 31.52 -41.56
N SER A 407 -5.85 31.97 -40.32
CA SER A 407 -5.41 31.21 -39.14
C SER A 407 -6.57 30.59 -38.35
N HIS A 408 -6.33 29.43 -37.77
CA HIS A 408 -7.23 28.80 -36.80
C HIS A 408 -6.95 29.31 -35.37
N ARG A 409 -7.87 29.10 -34.45
CA ARG A 409 -7.68 29.28 -33.00
C ARG A 409 -8.04 28.01 -32.25
N LEU A 410 -7.37 27.75 -31.13
CA LEU A 410 -7.71 26.67 -30.21
C LEU A 410 -8.36 27.22 -28.95
N LEU A 411 -9.49 26.63 -28.59
CA LEU A 411 -10.21 26.95 -27.36
C LEU A 411 -10.21 25.77 -26.40
N TRP A 412 -10.12 26.09 -25.12
CA TRP A 412 -10.38 25.22 -24.00
C TRP A 412 -11.84 25.32 -23.62
N CYS A 413 -12.61 24.27 -23.90
CA CYS A 413 -14.06 24.26 -23.82
C CYS A 413 -14.55 23.37 -22.67
N VAL A 414 -15.40 23.93 -21.82
CA VAL A 414 -15.93 23.22 -20.64
C VAL A 414 -17.04 22.23 -21.02
N LEU A 415 -16.92 20.98 -20.56
CA LEU A 415 -17.98 19.97 -20.66
C LEU A 415 -18.75 19.84 -19.35
N THR A 416 -18.04 19.59 -18.24
CA THR A 416 -18.64 19.39 -16.91
C THR A 416 -17.91 20.14 -15.79
N GLY A 417 -17.09 21.12 -16.16
CA GLY A 417 -16.17 21.82 -15.25
C GLY A 417 -16.63 23.15 -14.67
N THR A 418 -15.72 23.79 -13.93
CA THR A 418 -15.97 24.99 -13.11
C THR A 418 -15.62 26.30 -13.79
N GLU A 419 -14.63 26.32 -14.68
CA GLU A 419 -14.17 27.55 -15.35
C GLU A 419 -14.86 27.76 -16.69
N THR A 420 -15.00 29.02 -17.07
CA THR A 420 -15.52 29.40 -18.39
C THR A 420 -14.49 29.14 -19.48
N SER A 421 -14.98 28.82 -20.68
CA SER A 421 -14.13 28.56 -21.84
C SER A 421 -13.10 29.67 -22.11
N ALA A 422 -11.88 29.28 -22.50
CA ALA A 422 -10.77 30.19 -22.74
C ALA A 422 -10.10 29.93 -24.08
N VAL A 423 -9.52 30.97 -24.69
CA VAL A 423 -8.65 30.80 -25.87
C VAL A 423 -7.26 30.40 -25.37
N VAL A 424 -6.78 29.24 -25.81
CA VAL A 424 -5.47 28.70 -25.40
C VAL A 424 -4.38 28.96 -26.43
N GLN A 425 -4.74 29.10 -27.71
CA GLN A 425 -3.80 29.48 -28.75
C GLN A 425 -4.49 30.23 -29.89
N ASP A 426 -3.95 31.39 -30.25
CA ASP A 426 -4.35 32.21 -31.41
C ASP A 426 -3.18 33.12 -31.83
N PRO A 427 -2.67 33.07 -33.08
CA PRO A 427 -3.13 32.24 -34.19
C PRO A 427 -2.43 30.86 -34.25
N VAL A 428 -3.13 29.87 -34.81
CA VAL A 428 -2.59 28.57 -35.27
C VAL A 428 -2.61 28.55 -36.79
N ASN A 429 -1.43 28.43 -37.41
CA ASN A 429 -1.30 28.32 -38.85
C ASN A 429 -0.89 26.90 -39.22
N VAL A 430 -1.73 26.24 -40.02
CA VAL A 430 -1.44 24.90 -40.53
C VAL A 430 -0.62 24.95 -41.81
N ASP A 431 0.18 23.91 -42.05
CA ASP A 431 1.04 23.80 -43.23
C ASP A 431 0.23 23.88 -44.53
N SER A 432 0.77 24.61 -45.50
CA SER A 432 0.08 24.88 -46.78
C SER A 432 -0.14 23.65 -47.67
N VAL A 433 0.53 22.53 -47.39
CA VAL A 433 0.46 21.29 -48.17
C VAL A 433 -0.24 20.19 -47.38
N THR A 434 0.12 19.99 -46.11
CA THR A 434 -0.44 18.87 -45.32
C THR A 434 -1.68 19.27 -44.54
N GLY A 435 -1.89 20.56 -44.23
CA GLY A 435 -2.97 20.97 -43.33
C GLY A 435 -2.69 20.71 -41.86
N ASP A 436 -1.42 20.46 -41.50
CA ASP A 436 -1.04 20.09 -40.13
C ASP A 436 -0.32 21.22 -39.40
N ALA A 437 -0.52 21.28 -38.08
CA ALA A 437 0.29 22.03 -37.13
C ALA A 437 0.46 21.19 -35.86
N ALA A 438 1.67 20.67 -35.66
CA ALA A 438 1.99 19.80 -34.54
C ALA A 438 2.77 20.53 -33.44
N ASN A 439 2.79 19.92 -32.25
CA ASN A 439 3.56 20.33 -31.07
C ASN A 439 3.16 21.72 -30.55
N ILE A 440 1.85 22.01 -30.59
CA ILE A 440 1.29 23.25 -30.02
C ILE A 440 1.04 23.01 -28.54
N GLY A 441 1.98 23.45 -27.71
CA GLY A 441 1.84 23.29 -26.27
C GLY A 441 1.31 24.53 -25.59
N PHE A 442 0.42 24.36 -24.61
CA PHE A 442 -0.09 25.42 -23.74
C PHE A 442 -0.26 24.91 -22.31
N GLU A 443 -0.40 25.85 -21.38
CA GLU A 443 -0.59 25.57 -19.95
C GLU A 443 -2.08 25.47 -19.61
N ILE A 444 -2.47 24.44 -18.86
CA ILE A 444 -3.86 24.22 -18.45
C ILE A 444 -4.32 25.39 -17.55
N PRO A 445 -5.43 26.08 -17.87
CA PRO A 445 -5.87 27.25 -17.10
C PRO A 445 -6.12 26.93 -15.63
N VAL A 446 -5.68 27.82 -14.75
CA VAL A 446 -5.92 27.71 -13.30
C VAL A 446 -7.41 27.63 -12.99
N GLY A 447 -7.77 26.83 -11.97
CA GLY A 447 -9.17 26.66 -11.58
C GLY A 447 -9.97 25.71 -12.47
N SER A 448 -9.41 25.25 -13.59
CA SER A 448 -10.07 24.25 -14.45
C SER A 448 -10.19 22.93 -13.70
N TYR A 449 -11.38 22.59 -13.23
CA TYR A 449 -11.68 21.28 -12.63
C TYR A 449 -12.81 20.61 -13.40
N GLY A 450 -12.76 19.29 -13.56
CA GLY A 450 -13.77 18.53 -14.31
C GLY A 450 -13.32 18.19 -15.73
N SER A 451 -14.29 17.95 -16.63
CA SER A 451 -14.00 17.55 -18.00
C SER A 451 -14.04 18.73 -18.97
N TYR A 452 -13.06 18.79 -19.86
CA TYR A 452 -12.90 19.81 -20.89
C TYR A 452 -12.58 19.15 -22.24
N GLN A 453 -12.70 19.90 -23.33
CA GLN A 453 -12.25 19.49 -24.65
C GLN A 453 -11.57 20.67 -25.35
N ILE A 454 -10.77 20.37 -26.36
CA ILE A 454 -10.14 21.37 -27.20
C ILE A 454 -10.92 21.48 -28.50
N GLU A 455 -11.26 22.69 -28.90
CA GLU A 455 -11.95 22.97 -30.17
C GLU A 455 -11.09 23.86 -31.06
N SER A 456 -11.03 23.55 -32.36
CA SER A 456 -10.42 24.41 -33.37
C SER A 456 -11.49 25.18 -34.16
N HIS A 457 -11.28 26.47 -34.35
CA HIS A 457 -12.21 27.35 -35.06
C HIS A 457 -11.48 28.21 -36.09
N TRP A 458 -12.11 28.46 -37.24
CA TRP A 458 -11.51 29.22 -38.34
C TRP A 458 -11.94 30.70 -38.40
N ASN A 459 -12.99 31.12 -37.69
CA ASN A 459 -13.56 32.47 -37.83
C ASN A 459 -13.80 33.18 -36.49
N GLY A 460 -13.02 32.83 -35.46
CA GLY A 460 -13.07 33.53 -34.18
C GLY A 460 -14.30 33.21 -33.31
N GLY A 461 -15.06 32.16 -33.60
CA GLY A 461 -16.16 31.71 -32.75
C GLY A 461 -15.69 31.20 -31.38
N ASP A 462 -16.64 31.15 -30.45
CA ASP A 462 -16.46 30.56 -29.13
C ASP A 462 -16.85 29.08 -29.13
N CYS A 463 -16.62 28.37 -28.03
CA CYS A 463 -16.91 26.93 -27.92
C CYS A 463 -18.34 26.57 -28.36
N GLY A 464 -18.46 25.56 -29.21
CA GLY A 464 -19.73 25.10 -29.79
C GLY A 464 -20.29 26.01 -30.90
N ALA A 465 -19.54 27.02 -31.36
CA ALA A 465 -19.96 27.85 -32.48
C ALA A 465 -19.96 27.07 -33.81
N THR A 466 -20.70 27.58 -34.80
CA THR A 466 -20.88 26.91 -36.11
C THR A 466 -19.62 26.89 -36.99
N ASP A 467 -18.58 27.62 -36.60
CA ASP A 467 -17.27 27.64 -37.25
C ASP A 467 -16.27 26.65 -36.64
N LEU A 468 -16.75 25.70 -35.82
CA LEU A 468 -16.00 24.54 -35.35
C LEU A 468 -15.47 23.72 -36.54
N VAL A 469 -14.17 23.42 -36.53
CA VAL A 469 -13.50 22.61 -37.54
C VAL A 469 -13.27 21.19 -37.02
N ALA A 470 -12.70 21.06 -35.82
CA ALA A 470 -12.46 19.79 -35.15
C ALA A 470 -12.48 19.96 -33.63
N HIS A 471 -12.71 18.87 -32.90
CA HIS A 471 -12.62 18.81 -31.45
C HIS A 471 -11.69 17.67 -31.00
N SER A 472 -11.24 17.69 -29.75
CA SER A 472 -10.52 16.60 -29.11
C SER A 472 -11.44 15.70 -28.29
N GLY A 473 -10.91 14.56 -27.83
CA GLY A 473 -11.57 13.76 -26.81
C GLY A 473 -11.65 14.53 -25.50
N ALA A 474 -12.49 14.07 -24.59
CA ALA A 474 -12.62 14.64 -23.26
C ALA A 474 -11.29 14.53 -22.48
N ILE A 475 -10.85 15.65 -21.93
CA ILE A 475 -9.68 15.81 -21.07
C ILE A 475 -10.18 15.97 -19.64
N SER A 476 -9.77 15.04 -18.78
CA SER A 476 -10.08 15.05 -17.36
C SER A 476 -9.05 15.90 -16.62
N VAL A 477 -9.49 17.02 -16.02
CA VAL A 477 -8.66 17.82 -15.13
C VAL A 477 -8.97 17.47 -13.69
N THR A 478 -8.00 16.84 -13.03
CA THR A 478 -8.13 16.39 -11.65
C THR A 478 -7.59 17.43 -10.68
N ILE A 479 -8.11 17.43 -9.44
CA ILE A 479 -7.57 18.26 -8.38
C ILE A 479 -6.31 17.62 -7.81
N VAL A 480 -5.21 18.37 -7.77
CA VAL A 480 -4.17 18.09 -6.77
C VAL A 480 -4.80 18.40 -5.41
N PRO A 481 -4.78 17.48 -4.44
CA PRO A 481 -5.32 17.75 -3.11
C PRO A 481 -4.57 18.89 -2.42
N PRO A 482 -5.17 19.49 -1.40
CA PRO A 482 -4.58 20.58 -0.65
C PRO A 482 -3.22 20.16 -0.06
N ASP A 483 -2.19 20.97 -0.32
CA ASP A 483 -0.85 20.79 0.25
C ASP A 483 -0.78 21.58 1.55
N LEU A 484 -1.16 20.92 2.65
CA LEU A 484 -1.28 21.56 3.95
C LEU A 484 0.05 21.49 4.71
N ASN A 485 0.54 22.64 5.14
CA ASN A 485 1.75 22.75 5.94
C ASN A 485 1.47 23.51 7.25
N ILE A 486 2.05 23.05 8.36
CA ILE A 486 1.98 23.74 9.65
C ILE A 486 2.98 24.90 9.62
N THR A 487 2.48 26.12 9.74
CA THR A 487 3.31 27.34 9.71
C THR A 487 3.77 27.79 11.08
N SER A 488 2.94 27.61 12.10
CA SER A 488 3.30 27.96 13.47
C SER A 488 2.46 27.19 14.49
N ILE A 489 3.06 26.97 15.65
CA ILE A 489 2.41 26.48 16.86
C ILE A 489 2.73 27.49 17.94
N SER A 490 1.73 27.94 18.69
CA SER A 490 1.90 28.94 19.75
C SER A 490 1.01 28.64 20.96
N TRP A 491 1.40 29.13 22.14
CA TRP A 491 0.61 29.08 23.37
C TRP A 491 0.53 30.49 23.98
N PRO A 492 -0.42 30.76 24.90
CA PRO A 492 -0.55 32.05 25.54
C PRO A 492 0.74 32.49 26.23
N ALA A 493 1.15 33.74 25.99
CA ALA A 493 2.40 34.30 26.49
C ALA A 493 2.53 34.28 28.03
N GLU A 494 1.41 34.13 28.75
CA GLU A 494 1.36 33.97 30.21
C GLU A 494 2.05 32.69 30.72
N TYR A 495 2.19 31.66 29.89
CA TYR A 495 2.87 30.41 30.25
C TYR A 495 4.38 30.44 30.00
N GLY A 496 4.91 31.51 29.37
CA GLY A 496 6.35 31.68 29.13
C GLY A 496 6.99 30.52 28.36
N ASP A 497 8.29 30.33 28.60
CA ASP A 497 9.09 29.28 27.98
C ASP A 497 8.93 27.92 28.72
N GLU A 498 8.65 27.92 30.02
CA GLU A 498 8.47 26.71 30.81
C GLU A 498 6.99 26.40 31.04
N LEU A 499 6.48 25.36 30.38
CA LEU A 499 5.12 24.89 30.55
C LEU A 499 4.93 24.30 31.97
N PRO A 500 3.95 24.78 32.77
CA PRO A 500 3.70 24.25 34.09
C PRO A 500 3.24 22.78 34.04
N GLY A 501 3.87 21.91 34.84
CA GLY A 501 3.44 20.52 34.97
C GLY A 501 2.02 20.41 35.54
N GLY A 502 1.16 19.63 34.88
CA GLY A 502 -0.19 19.31 35.36
C GLY A 502 -1.25 20.38 35.13
N VAL A 503 -1.04 21.30 34.17
CA VAL A 503 -2.01 22.34 33.79
C VAL A 503 -2.40 22.18 32.33
N ASP A 504 -3.70 22.29 32.04
CA ASP A 504 -4.21 22.31 30.67
C ASP A 504 -3.77 23.59 29.96
N ILE A 505 -2.96 23.46 28.91
CA ILE A 505 -2.43 24.60 28.15
C ILE A 505 -3.14 24.65 26.78
N PRO A 506 -3.85 25.74 26.45
CA PRO A 506 -4.40 25.89 25.12
C PRO A 506 -3.27 26.24 24.14
N PHE A 507 -3.23 25.57 22.99
CA PHE A 507 -2.29 25.88 21.91
C PHE A 507 -3.06 26.26 20.64
N THR A 508 -2.42 27.07 19.79
CA THR A 508 -2.93 27.50 18.48
C THR A 508 -1.99 26.98 17.41
N ILE A 509 -2.53 26.24 16.44
CA ILE A 509 -1.81 25.77 15.26
C ILE A 509 -2.32 26.54 14.05
N VAL A 510 -1.40 27.13 13.28
CA VAL A 510 -1.72 27.81 12.02
C VAL A 510 -1.27 26.93 10.86
N VAL A 511 -2.22 26.52 10.02
CA VAL A 511 -1.99 25.67 8.84
C VAL A 511 -2.16 26.51 7.58
N SER A 512 -1.16 26.49 6.70
CA SER A 512 -1.25 27.11 5.37
C SER A 512 -1.46 26.05 4.31
N ASN A 513 -2.36 26.32 3.38
CA ASN A 513 -2.45 25.55 2.15
C ASN A 513 -1.54 26.17 1.09
N SER A 514 -0.57 25.38 0.63
CA SER A 514 0.41 25.77 -0.38
C SER A 514 -0.05 25.43 -1.81
N SER A 515 -1.21 24.79 -1.97
CA SER A 515 -1.78 24.47 -3.28
C SER A 515 -2.93 25.41 -3.66
N ALA A 516 -3.25 25.44 -4.96
CA ALA A 516 -4.37 26.20 -5.50
C ALA A 516 -5.74 25.56 -5.18
N ALA A 517 -5.76 24.35 -4.60
CA ALA A 517 -6.99 23.62 -4.31
C ALA A 517 -7.64 24.13 -3.00
N PRO A 518 -8.89 24.61 -3.01
CA PRO A 518 -9.50 25.17 -1.81
C PRO A 518 -9.89 24.10 -0.78
N VAL A 519 -9.73 24.41 0.51
CA VAL A 519 -10.19 23.57 1.65
C VAL A 519 -11.56 24.08 2.09
N VAL A 520 -12.65 23.46 1.62
CA VAL A 520 -14.02 23.89 1.94
C VAL A 520 -14.83 22.69 2.42
N ASN A 521 -15.42 22.78 3.61
CA ASN A 521 -16.23 21.71 4.23
C ASN A 521 -15.51 20.35 4.35
N THR A 522 -14.19 20.34 4.37
CA THR A 522 -13.37 19.14 4.59
C THR A 522 -12.68 19.24 5.95
N TYR A 523 -12.50 18.09 6.58
CA TYR A 523 -11.69 17.94 7.78
C TYR A 523 -10.33 17.40 7.35
N PHE A 524 -9.26 17.90 7.95
CA PHE A 524 -7.92 17.35 7.82
C PHE A 524 -7.38 17.12 9.22
N ASP A 525 -6.64 16.03 9.38
CA ASP A 525 -6.08 15.64 10.66
C ASP A 525 -4.73 16.33 10.87
N ILE A 526 -4.41 16.66 12.12
CA ILE A 526 -3.12 17.23 12.51
C ILE A 526 -2.54 16.34 13.60
N ASP A 527 -1.60 15.50 13.21
CA ASP A 527 -0.84 14.69 14.15
C ASP A 527 0.24 15.54 14.82
N TYR A 528 0.12 15.71 16.14
CA TYR A 528 1.12 16.39 16.96
C TYR A 528 1.71 15.43 17.99
N TYR A 529 3.02 15.21 17.89
CA TYR A 529 3.75 14.35 18.81
C TYR A 529 4.55 15.19 19.79
N LEU A 530 4.12 15.23 21.06
CA LEU A 530 4.93 15.70 22.16
C LEU A 530 5.82 14.56 22.63
N ASP A 531 7.14 14.73 22.52
CA ASP A 531 8.07 13.84 23.20
C ASP A 531 8.22 14.30 24.66
N PRO A 532 7.73 13.54 25.65
CA PRO A 532 7.81 13.95 27.06
C PRO A 532 9.24 13.93 27.62
N ASN A 533 10.20 13.33 26.93
CA ASN A 533 11.61 13.26 27.36
C ASN A 533 12.46 14.44 26.88
N PHE A 534 11.91 15.31 26.03
CA PHE A 534 12.58 16.51 25.57
C PHE A 534 11.69 17.73 25.87
N PRO A 535 12.20 18.76 26.60
CA PRO A 535 11.52 20.05 26.57
C PRO A 535 11.40 20.48 25.10
N PRO A 536 10.28 21.14 24.71
CA PRO A 536 10.08 21.58 23.33
C PRO A 536 11.34 22.36 22.88
N PRO A 537 11.81 22.16 21.63
CA PRO A 537 13.04 22.79 21.17
C PRO A 537 12.85 24.31 21.23
N PHE A 538 13.41 24.93 22.27
CA PHE A 538 13.50 26.37 22.38
C PHE A 538 14.25 26.88 21.16
N GLN A 539 13.57 27.77 20.47
CA GLN A 539 14.07 28.51 19.34
C GLN A 539 15.36 29.25 19.75
N GLU A 540 16.30 29.30 18.81
CA GLU A 540 17.60 29.95 18.91
C GLU A 540 17.67 31.23 19.76
N ASP A 541 18.77 31.31 20.50
CA ASP A 541 19.23 32.44 21.28
C ASP A 541 19.47 33.69 20.42
N ASN A 542 18.50 34.60 20.31
CA ASN A 542 18.77 36.04 20.07
C ASN A 542 17.60 36.96 20.48
N ASN A 543 17.56 37.25 21.79
CA ASN A 543 16.72 38.27 22.39
C ASN A 543 16.99 39.70 21.84
N ILE A 544 15.99 40.33 21.19
CA ILE A 544 15.75 41.78 21.25
C ILE A 544 14.24 42.03 21.43
N SER A 545 13.84 42.54 22.60
CA SER A 545 12.49 43.06 22.86
C SER A 545 12.44 44.61 22.77
N GLY A 546 11.56 45.16 21.94
CA GLY A 546 11.23 46.59 21.82
C GLY A 546 10.80 46.97 20.39
N PRO A 547 9.93 47.98 20.17
CA PRO A 547 9.21 48.12 18.91
C PRO A 547 10.16 48.60 17.80
N TYR A 548 10.59 47.66 16.97
CA TYR A 548 11.31 47.95 15.74
C TYR A 548 10.40 47.57 14.57
N THR A 549 10.07 48.55 13.72
CA THR A 549 9.39 48.28 12.46
C THR A 549 10.42 47.70 11.50
N LEU A 550 10.49 46.37 11.44
CA LEU A 550 11.27 45.66 10.45
C LEU A 550 10.35 45.37 9.26
N THR A 551 10.52 46.12 8.17
CA THR A 551 9.95 45.74 6.88
C THR A 551 10.76 44.55 6.38
N VAL A 552 10.24 43.34 6.52
CA VAL A 552 10.88 42.12 5.99
C VAL A 552 10.05 41.62 4.82
N ALA A 553 10.63 41.78 3.63
CA ALA A 553 10.27 41.05 2.44
C ALA A 553 10.46 39.55 2.69
N CYS A 554 9.57 38.73 2.15
CA CYS A 554 9.67 37.27 2.19
C CYS A 554 11.11 36.82 1.90
N THR A 555 11.78 36.24 2.90
CA THR A 555 13.06 35.56 2.70
C THR A 555 13.05 34.22 3.42
N ALA A 556 13.81 33.33 2.83
CA ALA A 556 13.78 31.89 2.91
C ALA A 556 14.35 31.25 4.19
N ASP A 557 13.86 30.04 4.48
CA ASP A 557 14.63 28.85 4.92
C ASP A 557 15.48 29.00 6.21
N SER A 558 14.93 28.58 7.35
CA SER A 558 15.53 28.79 8.68
C SER A 558 16.19 27.53 9.28
N THR A 559 16.83 26.67 8.49
CA THR A 559 17.78 25.70 9.05
C THR A 559 19.21 26.08 8.66
N PRO A 560 20.22 25.88 9.53
CA PRO A 560 21.62 26.19 9.20
C PRO A 560 22.15 25.38 8.00
N TYR A 561 21.47 24.28 7.64
CA TYR A 561 21.82 23.38 6.55
C TYR A 561 20.97 23.57 5.28
N GLY A 562 19.76 24.16 5.39
CA GLY A 562 18.84 24.42 4.28
C GLY A 562 19.39 25.45 3.30
N ASP A 563 19.17 25.21 2.02
CA ASP A 563 19.66 26.06 0.94
C ASP A 563 18.68 26.01 -0.25
N ARG A 564 18.24 27.19 -0.69
CA ARG A 564 17.35 27.36 -1.86
C ARG A 564 18.11 27.59 -3.16
N PHE A 565 19.45 27.70 -3.10
CA PHE A 565 20.32 27.86 -4.28
C PHE A 565 19.95 29.05 -5.16
N ASP A 566 19.55 30.17 -4.53
CA ASP A 566 19.11 31.41 -5.17
C ASP A 566 20.01 32.62 -4.85
N ASP A 567 21.12 32.42 -4.12
CA ASP A 567 22.05 33.49 -3.71
C ASP A 567 23.31 33.61 -4.59
N GLY A 568 23.50 32.66 -5.51
CA GLY A 568 24.62 32.60 -6.45
C GLY A 568 25.92 32.07 -5.85
N SER A 569 25.91 31.48 -4.64
CA SER A 569 27.10 31.11 -3.87
C SER A 569 27.01 29.77 -3.14
N VAL A 570 27.29 28.69 -3.87
CA VAL A 570 27.40 27.31 -3.34
C VAL A 570 28.38 27.18 -2.16
N ALA A 571 29.48 27.93 -2.18
CA ALA A 571 30.59 27.79 -1.23
C ALA A 571 30.30 28.32 0.18
N GLY A 572 29.15 28.97 0.41
CA GLY A 572 28.77 29.49 1.72
C GLY A 572 28.35 28.41 2.72
N LYS A 573 27.76 27.32 2.21
CA LYS A 573 27.20 26.22 3.01
C LYS A 573 27.65 24.82 2.56
N TRP A 574 28.19 24.69 1.34
CA TRP A 574 28.52 23.39 0.75
C TRP A 574 29.99 23.26 0.41
N THR A 575 30.53 22.07 0.67
CA THR A 575 31.85 21.65 0.18
C THR A 575 31.68 20.74 -1.01
N SER A 576 32.53 20.84 -2.03
CA SER A 576 32.53 19.92 -3.17
C SER A 576 33.89 19.28 -3.40
N THR A 577 33.91 17.99 -3.72
CA THR A 577 35.13 17.23 -4.00
C THR A 577 34.86 16.08 -4.95
N GLY A 578 35.87 15.68 -5.71
CA GLY A 578 35.91 14.35 -6.32
C GLY A 578 36.16 13.28 -5.26
N VAL A 579 35.55 12.11 -5.43
CA VAL A 579 35.83 10.89 -4.66
C VAL A 579 36.13 9.79 -5.67
N PRO A 580 37.40 9.40 -5.87
CA PRO A 580 38.63 10.00 -5.31
C PRO A 580 38.87 11.42 -5.83
N SER A 581 39.80 12.16 -5.21
CA SER A 581 40.08 13.58 -5.55
C SER A 581 40.52 13.83 -7.00
N SER A 582 40.86 12.77 -7.75
CA SER A 582 41.13 12.83 -9.19
C SER A 582 39.87 12.94 -10.06
N VAL A 583 38.68 12.70 -9.51
CA VAL A 583 37.40 12.83 -10.24
C VAL A 583 37.07 14.31 -10.41
N SER A 584 36.98 14.76 -11.66
CA SER A 584 36.57 16.11 -11.97
C SER A 584 35.05 16.29 -11.91
N GLY A 585 34.63 17.50 -11.64
CA GLY A 585 33.24 17.94 -11.72
C GLY A 585 33.16 19.43 -11.47
N ASN A 586 31.98 20.01 -11.66
CA ASN A 586 31.71 21.38 -11.29
C ASN A 586 30.30 21.50 -10.74
N VAL A 587 30.13 22.47 -9.83
CA VAL A 587 28.86 22.82 -9.23
C VAL A 587 28.64 24.32 -9.41
N SER A 588 27.41 24.70 -9.73
CA SER A 588 27.03 26.11 -9.92
C SER A 588 25.55 26.29 -9.63
N GLU A 589 25.19 27.43 -9.07
CA GLU A 589 23.79 27.85 -9.00
C GLU A 589 23.34 28.46 -10.31
N THR A 590 22.11 28.17 -10.69
CA THR A 590 21.48 28.77 -11.86
C THR A 590 20.69 30.02 -11.46
N SER A 591 20.50 30.93 -12.41
CA SER A 591 19.67 32.13 -12.21
C SER A 591 18.19 31.83 -11.89
N ALA A 592 17.77 30.57 -12.00
CA ALA A 592 16.41 30.11 -11.73
C ALA A 592 16.25 29.47 -10.34
N GLY A 593 17.25 29.59 -9.45
CA GLY A 593 17.12 29.16 -8.05
C GLY A 593 17.28 27.64 -7.84
N TYR A 594 18.22 27.01 -8.54
CA TYR A 594 18.55 25.60 -8.31
C TYR A 594 20.02 25.27 -8.60
N LEU A 595 20.52 24.25 -7.91
CA LEU A 595 21.87 23.73 -8.04
C LEU A 595 22.04 22.87 -9.30
N ARG A 596 23.03 23.22 -10.13
CA ARG A 596 23.47 22.39 -11.26
C ARG A 596 24.79 21.71 -10.91
N ILE A 597 24.84 20.39 -11.05
CA ILE A 597 26.04 19.57 -10.81
C ILE A 597 26.40 18.84 -12.11
N ASN A 598 27.63 19.01 -12.59
CA ASN A 598 28.22 18.12 -13.60
C ASN A 598 29.28 17.24 -12.93
N ALA A 599 29.12 15.93 -13.07
CA ALA A 599 30.02 14.94 -12.50
C ALA A 599 30.64 14.09 -13.60
N TYR A 600 31.95 13.85 -13.53
CA TYR A 600 32.68 13.00 -14.48
C TYR A 600 33.21 11.71 -13.81
N GLY A 601 32.47 11.21 -12.83
CA GLY A 601 32.77 9.93 -12.16
C GLY A 601 32.35 8.71 -12.97
N SER A 602 32.89 7.54 -12.64
CA SER A 602 32.64 6.29 -13.37
C SER A 602 31.58 5.38 -12.75
N SER A 603 31.61 5.17 -11.43
CA SER A 603 30.74 4.20 -10.75
C SER A 603 30.73 4.42 -9.25
N THR A 604 29.57 4.25 -8.62
CA THR A 604 29.44 4.16 -7.14
C THR A 604 29.06 2.74 -6.72
N TRP A 605 29.37 1.74 -7.54
CA TRP A 605 29.01 0.33 -7.34
C TRP A 605 30.25 -0.51 -7.01
N GLY A 606 30.07 -1.61 -6.27
CA GLY A 606 31.16 -2.44 -5.74
C GLY A 606 31.78 -1.85 -4.47
N SER A 607 33.07 -2.11 -4.24
CA SER A 607 33.79 -1.75 -3.01
C SER A 607 34.49 -0.39 -3.03
N SER A 608 34.43 0.35 -4.15
CA SER A 608 35.03 1.68 -4.27
C SER A 608 34.21 2.60 -5.18
N ASP A 609 33.95 3.80 -4.69
CA ASP A 609 33.21 4.87 -5.36
C ASP A 609 34.12 5.77 -6.19
N ASN A 610 33.59 6.20 -7.33
CA ASN A 610 34.17 7.13 -8.28
C ASN A 610 33.06 8.10 -8.74
N MET A 611 32.98 9.26 -8.08
CA MET A 611 31.90 10.24 -8.23
C MET A 611 32.36 11.66 -7.88
N TYR A 612 31.54 12.65 -8.22
CA TYR A 612 31.66 14.02 -7.70
C TYR A 612 30.62 14.22 -6.59
N TYR A 613 31.02 14.77 -5.45
CA TYR A 613 30.18 14.86 -4.26
C TYR A 613 30.16 16.28 -3.70
N VAL A 614 28.95 16.81 -3.50
CA VAL A 614 28.67 18.10 -2.88
C VAL A 614 27.98 17.82 -1.56
N TYR A 615 28.53 18.31 -0.45
CA TYR A 615 28.12 17.85 0.88
C TYR A 615 28.26 18.91 1.97
N GLN A 616 27.52 18.65 3.04
CA GLN A 616 27.64 19.26 4.36
C GLN A 616 28.02 18.17 5.36
N SER A 617 28.78 18.54 6.38
CA SER A 617 29.06 17.65 7.51
C SER A 617 27.99 17.83 8.57
N ILE A 618 27.41 16.72 9.01
CA ILE A 618 26.38 16.70 10.06
C ILE A 618 26.70 15.60 11.07
N SER A 619 26.39 15.84 12.33
CA SER A 619 26.51 14.88 13.44
C SER A 619 25.16 14.73 14.14
N GLY A 620 24.82 13.51 14.55
CA GLY A 620 23.54 13.20 15.19
C GLY A 620 22.42 12.93 14.18
N ASP A 621 21.19 13.11 14.63
CA ASP A 621 19.98 12.89 13.84
C ASP A 621 19.78 14.01 12.81
N PHE A 622 19.21 13.64 11.66
CA PHE A 622 18.98 14.58 10.56
C PHE A 622 17.80 14.17 9.69
N ASP A 623 17.19 15.15 9.03
CA ASP A 623 16.23 14.98 7.95
C ASP A 623 16.75 15.76 6.73
N ALA A 624 17.25 15.04 5.74
CA ALA A 624 17.80 15.61 4.52
C ALA A 624 16.82 15.41 3.37
N ARG A 625 16.42 16.51 2.72
CA ARG A 625 15.45 16.50 1.62
C ARG A 625 16.05 17.11 0.36
N LEU A 626 15.82 16.47 -0.79
CA LEU A 626 16.30 16.90 -2.09
C LEU A 626 15.19 16.77 -3.13
N ARG A 627 14.86 17.86 -3.83
CA ARG A 627 13.99 17.81 -5.01
C ARG A 627 14.86 17.67 -6.27
N VAL A 628 14.71 16.57 -7.00
CA VAL A 628 15.44 16.35 -8.25
C VAL A 628 14.62 16.90 -9.42
N ILE A 629 15.09 18.00 -10.01
CA ILE A 629 14.43 18.66 -11.17
C ILE A 629 14.73 17.90 -12.46
N SER A 630 15.98 17.50 -12.68
CA SER A 630 16.42 16.74 -13.84
C SER A 630 17.56 15.80 -13.46
N GLY A 631 17.51 14.54 -13.90
CA GLY A 631 18.60 13.59 -13.70
C GLY A 631 19.45 13.39 -14.96
N PRO A 632 20.49 12.53 -14.87
CA PRO A 632 21.43 12.31 -15.97
C PRO A 632 20.77 11.60 -17.17
N SER A 633 21.26 11.92 -18.38
CA SER A 633 20.70 11.45 -19.67
C SER A 633 21.70 10.70 -20.56
N ASN A 634 22.94 10.50 -20.13
CA ASN A 634 24.05 10.12 -21.02
C ASN A 634 24.37 8.61 -21.08
N ARG A 635 24.18 7.86 -19.99
CA ARG A 635 24.38 6.39 -19.93
C ARG A 635 23.31 5.77 -19.05
N SER A 636 22.90 4.54 -19.36
CA SER A 636 21.81 3.82 -18.67
C SER A 636 21.93 3.84 -17.15
N TYR A 637 23.13 3.66 -16.59
CA TYR A 637 23.34 3.62 -15.13
C TYR A 637 23.88 4.91 -14.52
N SER A 638 23.97 5.99 -15.30
CA SER A 638 24.28 7.31 -14.74
C SER A 638 23.23 7.67 -13.70
N LYS A 639 23.69 8.21 -12.58
CA LYS A 639 22.85 8.44 -11.41
C LYS A 639 23.19 9.76 -10.71
N ALA A 640 22.17 10.40 -10.15
CA ALA A 640 22.31 11.59 -9.32
C ALA A 640 21.22 11.58 -8.23
N GLY A 641 21.54 12.03 -7.03
CA GLY A 641 20.58 12.10 -5.93
C GLY A 641 21.24 12.30 -4.58
N LEU A 642 20.50 11.98 -3.53
CA LEU A 642 20.92 12.20 -2.16
C LEU A 642 21.74 11.01 -1.65
N MET A 643 22.88 11.27 -1.04
CA MET A 643 23.70 10.23 -0.43
C MET A 643 24.29 10.70 0.89
N VAL A 644 24.17 9.86 1.91
CA VAL A 644 24.79 10.01 3.23
C VAL A 644 25.92 9.00 3.34
N ARG A 645 27.11 9.47 3.73
CA ARG A 645 28.32 8.66 3.86
C ARG A 645 29.16 9.08 5.07
N ASN A 646 29.95 8.14 5.58
CA ASN A 646 30.73 8.31 6.82
C ASN A 646 31.90 9.25 6.64
N SER A 647 32.50 9.15 5.46
CA SER A 647 33.67 9.89 5.09
C SER A 647 33.69 10.11 3.59
N THR A 648 34.64 10.92 3.13
CA THR A 648 34.93 11.12 1.70
C THR A 648 35.89 10.07 1.14
N ALA A 649 36.21 9.01 1.91
CA ALA A 649 36.99 7.87 1.41
C ALA A 649 36.20 7.12 0.33
N THR A 650 36.90 6.62 -0.69
CA THR A 650 36.25 5.94 -1.83
C THR A 650 35.54 4.66 -1.42
N ASN A 651 35.95 4.03 -0.32
CA ASN A 651 35.38 2.79 0.17
C ASN A 651 34.35 3.00 1.30
N SER A 652 33.95 4.24 1.62
CA SER A 652 33.08 4.53 2.77
C SER A 652 31.75 3.77 2.70
N ARG A 653 31.27 3.28 3.84
CA ARG A 653 29.87 2.89 4.02
C ARG A 653 28.97 4.07 3.69
N TYR A 654 27.80 3.81 3.11
CA TYR A 654 26.86 4.85 2.68
C TYR A 654 25.43 4.32 2.58
N VAL A 655 24.48 5.25 2.55
CA VAL A 655 23.11 5.03 2.09
C VAL A 655 22.76 6.12 1.09
N ALA A 656 22.15 5.74 -0.03
CA ALA A 656 21.87 6.61 -1.16
C ALA A 656 20.49 6.37 -1.75
N LEU A 657 19.84 7.45 -2.15
CA LEU A 657 18.62 7.43 -2.95
C LEU A 657 18.85 8.27 -4.21
N MET A 658 18.95 7.61 -5.36
CA MET A 658 19.49 8.20 -6.58
C MET A 658 18.57 7.97 -7.78
N ARG A 659 18.30 9.02 -8.56
CA ARG A 659 17.66 8.89 -9.86
C ARG A 659 18.66 8.35 -10.87
N THR A 660 18.32 7.23 -11.49
CA THR A 660 19.09 6.58 -12.55
C THR A 660 18.45 6.88 -13.91
N HIS A 661 19.26 6.92 -14.97
CA HIS A 661 18.76 7.22 -16.33
C HIS A 661 17.80 6.16 -16.88
N CYS A 662 18.16 4.87 -16.87
CA CYS A 662 17.34 3.80 -17.47
C CYS A 662 16.19 3.30 -16.60
N CYS A 663 16.35 3.47 -15.29
CA CYS A 663 15.75 2.54 -14.34
C CYS A 663 15.15 3.30 -13.15
N GLY A 664 14.76 4.56 -13.30
CA GLY A 664 14.09 5.29 -12.22
C GLY A 664 14.93 5.47 -10.94
N LEU A 665 14.28 5.58 -9.78
CA LEU A 665 14.95 5.77 -8.49
C LEU A 665 15.55 4.45 -7.96
N GLN A 666 16.79 4.52 -7.50
CA GLN A 666 17.55 3.44 -6.91
C GLN A 666 17.87 3.76 -5.45
N PHE A 667 17.49 2.88 -4.53
CA PHE A 667 17.94 2.92 -3.15
C PHE A 667 19.11 1.95 -2.96
N ALA A 668 20.31 2.50 -2.80
CA ALA A 668 21.56 1.76 -2.71
C ALA A 668 22.24 1.99 -1.36
N TYR A 669 22.97 1.00 -0.88
CA TYR A 669 23.72 1.11 0.37
C TYR A 669 25.02 0.29 0.33
N ARG A 670 25.95 0.65 1.22
CA ARG A 670 27.14 -0.13 1.55
C ARG A 670 27.21 -0.21 3.08
N GLU A 671 27.18 -1.42 3.62
CA GLU A 671 27.07 -1.65 5.08
C GLU A 671 28.36 -1.35 5.85
N THR A 672 29.51 -1.71 5.26
CA THR A 672 30.82 -1.58 5.90
C THR A 672 31.81 -0.91 4.95
N ASP A 673 32.83 -0.25 5.50
CA ASP A 673 33.86 0.38 4.68
C ASP A 673 34.62 -0.72 3.89
N GLY A 674 34.66 -0.61 2.57
CA GLY A 674 35.24 -1.62 1.66
C GLY A 674 34.35 -2.81 1.34
N GLY A 675 33.13 -2.90 1.88
CA GLY A 675 32.14 -3.89 1.49
C GLY A 675 31.54 -3.62 0.11
N ASP A 676 30.87 -4.62 -0.46
CA ASP A 676 30.18 -4.48 -1.74
C ASP A 676 28.91 -3.63 -1.60
N ALA A 677 28.64 -2.81 -2.62
CA ALA A 677 27.40 -2.06 -2.72
C ALA A 677 26.22 -3.00 -3.02
N ALA A 678 25.10 -2.77 -2.36
CA ALA A 678 23.86 -3.50 -2.53
C ALA A 678 22.68 -2.54 -2.80
N THR A 679 21.57 -3.10 -3.26
CA THR A 679 20.28 -2.42 -3.45
C THR A 679 19.21 -3.16 -2.66
N SER A 680 18.18 -2.48 -2.16
CA SER A 680 17.08 -3.11 -1.42
C SER A 680 15.83 -3.38 -2.28
N THR A 681 16.01 -3.59 -3.61
CA THR A 681 14.99 -3.80 -4.67
C THR A 681 14.01 -2.64 -4.94
N GLY A 682 13.41 -2.64 -6.16
CA GLY A 682 12.36 -1.73 -6.65
C GLY A 682 12.83 -0.38 -7.23
N TYR A 683 12.96 -0.33 -8.57
CA TYR A 683 13.08 0.91 -9.35
C TYR A 683 11.73 1.65 -9.40
N VAL A 684 11.73 2.98 -9.21
CA VAL A 684 10.49 3.78 -9.14
C VAL A 684 10.46 4.82 -10.27
N SER A 685 9.37 4.86 -11.05
CA SER A 685 9.19 5.68 -12.28
C SER A 685 9.47 7.19 -12.08
N PRO A 686 10.00 7.91 -13.10
CA PRO A 686 10.69 9.19 -12.93
C PRO A 686 9.80 10.42 -13.23
N LEU A 687 8.91 10.79 -12.32
CA LEU A 687 8.39 12.17 -12.25
C LEU A 687 9.00 12.90 -11.05
N ALA A 688 9.08 14.24 -11.13
CA ALA A 688 9.82 15.13 -10.21
C ALA A 688 9.73 14.64 -8.76
N THR A 689 10.82 14.08 -8.27
CA THR A 689 10.80 13.33 -7.02
C THR A 689 11.37 14.16 -5.89
N LEU A 690 10.60 14.31 -4.82
CA LEU A 690 11.15 14.69 -3.52
C LEU A 690 11.72 13.44 -2.84
N VAL A 691 13.02 13.47 -2.59
CA VAL A 691 13.79 12.41 -1.95
C VAL A 691 14.14 12.86 -0.54
N CYS A 692 13.80 12.05 0.47
CA CYS A 692 14.11 12.31 1.88
C CYS A 692 14.92 11.13 2.47
N LEU A 693 15.98 11.45 3.22
CA LEU A 693 16.71 10.52 4.08
C LEU A 693 16.68 11.05 5.52
N ARG A 694 16.18 10.24 6.44
CA ARG A 694 16.08 10.57 7.87
C ARG A 694 16.89 9.60 8.70
N ARG A 695 17.68 10.12 9.64
CA ARG A 695 18.36 9.34 10.69
C ARG A 695 17.71 9.66 12.04
N CYS A 696 17.29 8.61 12.74
CA CYS A 696 16.85 8.65 14.13
C CYS A 696 17.61 7.56 14.91
N GLY A 697 18.55 7.95 15.77
CA GLY A 697 19.41 7.01 16.50
C GLY A 697 20.31 6.18 15.58
N CYS A 698 20.17 4.84 15.66
CA CYS A 698 20.93 3.88 14.85
C CYS A 698 20.26 3.53 13.50
N ALA A 699 19.04 4.01 13.25
CA ALA A 699 18.24 3.66 12.07
C ALA A 699 18.25 4.80 11.05
N LEU A 700 18.38 4.44 9.77
CA LEU A 700 18.34 5.37 8.65
C LEU A 700 17.26 4.92 7.66
N SER A 701 16.28 5.79 7.45
CA SER A 701 15.08 5.54 6.64
C SER A 701 15.03 6.46 5.44
N ALA A 702 14.60 5.93 4.30
CA ALA A 702 14.39 6.69 3.07
C ALA A 702 12.90 6.79 2.75
N LEU A 703 12.49 8.01 2.40
CA LEU A 703 11.14 8.34 2.00
C LEU A 703 11.15 8.97 0.61
N VAL A 704 10.36 8.40 -0.29
CA VAL A 704 10.09 8.96 -1.62
C VAL A 704 8.67 9.50 -1.58
N ILE A 705 8.52 10.81 -1.79
CA ILE A 705 7.20 11.43 -1.92
C ILE A 705 6.95 11.66 -3.42
N ARG A 706 5.92 10.98 -3.95
CA ARG A 706 5.37 11.25 -5.27
C ARG A 706 4.35 12.37 -5.15
N SER A 707 4.44 13.38 -6.01
CA SER A 707 3.35 14.33 -6.23
C SER A 707 2.35 13.71 -7.22
N THR A 708 1.58 12.71 -6.77
CA THR A 708 0.42 12.23 -7.53
C THR A 708 -0.60 11.74 -6.52
N ILE A 709 -1.69 12.47 -6.37
CA ILE A 709 -2.87 12.00 -5.65
C ILE A 709 -3.96 11.82 -6.69
N THR A 710 -4.16 10.57 -7.07
CA THR A 710 -5.30 10.12 -7.85
C THR A 710 -6.44 9.82 -6.87
N ILE A 711 -7.56 10.54 -6.98
CA ILE A 711 -8.79 10.21 -6.24
C ILE A 711 -9.47 9.06 -6.98
N LEU A 712 -9.32 7.83 -6.50
CA LEU A 712 -10.16 6.69 -6.91
C LEU A 712 -11.08 6.29 -5.76
N ARG A 713 -12.39 6.22 -6.03
CA ARG A 713 -13.35 5.54 -5.16
C ARG A 713 -12.86 4.10 -4.93
N ARG A 714 -12.56 3.76 -3.66
CA ARG A 714 -12.12 2.44 -3.19
C ARG A 714 -11.18 1.68 -4.15
N ARG A 715 -9.93 2.15 -4.27
CA ARG A 715 -8.76 1.28 -4.49
C ARG A 715 -7.52 2.01 -3.94
N THR A 716 -6.85 1.34 -3.00
CA THR A 716 -5.47 1.50 -2.50
C THR A 716 -4.85 2.91 -2.46
N LEU A 717 -4.64 3.42 -1.24
CA LEU A 717 -3.82 4.61 -0.94
C LEU A 717 -2.44 4.50 -1.60
N GLY A 718 -1.95 5.64 -2.13
CA GLY A 718 -0.61 5.80 -2.68
C GLY A 718 0.46 5.22 -1.75
N ARG A 719 1.28 4.33 -2.31
CA ARG A 719 2.32 3.61 -1.56
C ARG A 719 3.42 4.59 -1.15
N VAL A 720 3.42 4.99 0.13
CA VAL A 720 4.63 5.48 0.81
C VAL A 720 5.63 4.32 0.82
N ILE A 721 6.63 4.34 -0.05
CA ILE A 721 7.67 3.30 -0.07
C ILE A 721 8.71 3.67 1.01
N GLY A 722 8.46 3.24 2.25
CA GLY A 722 9.42 3.28 3.35
C GLY A 722 10.54 2.26 3.13
N ARG A 723 11.70 2.73 2.65
CA ARG A 723 13.01 2.07 2.56
C ARG A 723 13.79 2.05 3.88
N THR A 724 14.00 0.93 4.56
CA THR A 724 15.03 0.83 5.62
C THR A 724 16.25 0.06 5.11
N ALA A 725 17.45 0.66 5.21
CA ALA A 725 18.70 -0.04 4.94
C ALA A 725 19.27 -0.63 6.23
N PRO A 726 19.91 -1.82 6.22
CA PRO A 726 20.52 -2.45 7.39
C PRO A 726 21.84 -1.76 7.87
N VAL A 727 22.15 -0.55 7.42
CA VAL A 727 23.40 0.14 7.73
C VAL A 727 23.37 0.73 9.15
N LYS A 728 24.19 0.19 10.05
CA LYS A 728 24.40 0.73 11.40
C LYS A 728 25.51 1.77 11.39
N TRP A 729 25.22 2.94 11.96
CA TRP A 729 26.09 4.12 11.96
C TRP A 729 26.72 4.41 13.31
#